data_AF-A0A2G6Q3M3-F1
#
_entry.id   AF-A0A2G6Q3M3-F1
#
_cell.length_a   1.000
_cell.length_b   1.000
_cell.length_c   1.000
_cell.angle_alpha   90.00
_cell.angle_beta   90.00
_cell.angle_gamma   90.00
#
_symmetry.space_group_name_H-M   'P 1'
#
loop_
_entity.id
_entity.type
_entity.pdbx_description
1 polymer ?
#
loop_
_entity_poly.entity_id
_entity_poly.type
_entity_poly.pdbx_seq_one_letter_code
_entity_poly.pdbx_strand_id
1 'polypeptide(L)'
;MSILFFCMLVYIQDGIETEQLIIDQVKPEFDTAMSLFKSVQREDSRAGFERLVEKLSLKADRNEDENLMLSECYKHLAILSFPEGTEGYFKKMIELDPGTLIPAGTMSPKFIRIFNELKYRLTGSILVSLVDSADPTSQQLTGGRLLLNNRFISNIQPGIPISILAGTHQVTLEMPNFDPLVQELEIVPGGTQTLNGVLYRNAADVGFVTYPAGVKVFLDGVEQGVTAGKAPLEYAEHLLKEGLSPSQASSIFTINNLKMGLCEVRFELPCYQTKKLSITVDSLKSYRFKPVILQPSQAFLTVKTAKQTAGIVYLDQERIGTLPLREKQICPGEYELRVQFPDGQFLKRVTVKENDQIELIAKPQPSLAWFGIQEKEGKAPSQPIDAWLNQLSTWNIIHIDSTDNTRITHDPHELLFSSSTINPEQARVLTQSIKADLFAAARVVRQKTIIRFLEVAFWSPLSSHVKVYAIDFREMNKFQSLLRNIDQPLDLLSPWLGLETIQVKGQNGLKILFVHPNGPAKGLAKEGDVISAVNGALVTTPKNCLPASYDPIKLKIADQSIAITPIKTIVELPFLPKQVCPQAIVARLSKLGSYAEDPLIRASADFNRARYFFFMNDFQQAFDLFTGISIPQAYGISSGTLHFYQGLCFQKLNLKTEAVNSFKSAINHPASTLFGPSGPRAKIWAETQLSILTTP
;
A
#
# COMPACT_ATOMS: atom_id res chain seq x y z
N MET A 1 -8.88 0.48 -15.92
CA MET A 1 -9.98 0.45 -14.93
C MET A 1 -10.18 1.87 -14.37
N SER A 2 -10.47 2.83 -15.25
CA SER A 2 -10.54 4.27 -14.89
C SER A 2 -11.65 5.03 -15.61
N ILE A 3 -12.57 4.32 -16.28
CA ILE A 3 -13.70 4.92 -16.99
C ILE A 3 -15.02 4.71 -16.21
N LEU A 4 -15.08 3.70 -15.33
CA LEU A 4 -16.24 3.45 -14.49
C LEU A 4 -16.32 4.34 -13.23
N PHE A 5 -15.21 4.97 -12.82
CA PHE A 5 -15.20 5.91 -11.69
C PHE A 5 -15.63 7.33 -12.10
N PHE A 6 -15.49 7.68 -13.39
CA PHE A 6 -15.91 9.00 -13.90
C PHE A 6 -17.41 9.05 -14.23
N CYS A 7 -18.02 7.92 -14.62
CA CYS A 7 -19.47 7.86 -14.86
C CYS A 7 -20.31 7.81 -13.58
N MET A 8 -19.76 7.43 -12.42
CA MET A 8 -20.51 7.40 -11.15
C MET A 8 -20.51 8.75 -10.41
N LEU A 9 -19.51 9.61 -10.67
CA LEU A 9 -19.49 10.98 -10.13
C LEU A 9 -20.37 11.94 -10.93
N VAL A 10 -20.56 11.69 -12.23
CA VAL A 10 -21.49 12.49 -13.07
C VAL A 10 -22.95 12.16 -12.76
N TYR A 11 -23.28 10.93 -12.34
CA TYR A 11 -24.66 10.55 -12.02
C TYR A 11 -25.15 10.97 -10.60
N ILE A 12 -24.26 11.45 -9.74
CA ILE A 12 -24.63 11.98 -8.40
C ILE A 12 -24.67 13.52 -8.40
N GLN A 13 -24.01 14.20 -9.33
CA GLN A 13 -24.10 15.66 -9.47
C GLN A 13 -25.33 16.12 -10.28
N ASP A 14 -25.79 15.35 -11.27
CA ASP A 14 -26.95 15.74 -12.10
C ASP A 14 -28.29 15.71 -11.34
N GLY A 15 -28.36 15.02 -10.19
CA GLY A 15 -29.56 14.97 -9.34
C GLY A 15 -29.68 16.08 -8.30
N ILE A 16 -28.61 16.84 -8.05
CA ILE A 16 -28.60 17.92 -7.04
C ILE A 16 -28.60 19.30 -7.71
N GLU A 17 -28.06 19.43 -8.93
CA GLU A 17 -27.95 20.74 -9.62
C GLU A 17 -29.22 21.21 -10.35
N THR A 18 -30.24 20.37 -10.53
CA THR A 18 -31.48 20.77 -11.22
C THR A 18 -32.59 21.29 -10.29
N GLU A 19 -32.61 20.90 -9.01
CA GLU A 19 -33.67 21.31 -8.06
C GLU A 19 -33.48 22.74 -7.48
N GLN A 20 -32.25 23.26 -7.45
CA GLN A 20 -31.94 24.63 -7.00
C GLN A 20 -32.13 25.69 -8.10
N LEU A 21 -32.23 25.27 -9.36
CA LEU A 21 -32.17 26.16 -10.52
C LEU A 21 -33.34 27.15 -10.60
N ILE A 22 -34.53 26.80 -10.11
CA ILE A 22 -35.73 27.64 -10.23
C ILE A 22 -35.81 28.69 -9.12
N ILE A 23 -35.53 28.32 -7.86
CA ILE A 23 -35.50 29.29 -6.75
C ILE A 23 -34.49 30.38 -7.04
N ASP A 24 -33.29 30.03 -7.50
CA ASP A 24 -32.26 31.03 -7.84
C ASP A 24 -32.68 31.92 -9.03
N GLN A 25 -33.53 31.43 -9.94
CA GLN A 25 -34.11 32.21 -11.03
C GLN A 25 -35.23 33.16 -10.58
N VAL A 26 -36.07 32.75 -9.63
CA VAL A 26 -37.24 33.54 -9.20
C VAL A 26 -36.95 34.43 -7.99
N LYS A 27 -35.90 34.13 -7.21
CA LYS A 27 -35.50 34.87 -6.01
C LYS A 27 -35.21 36.36 -6.27
N PRO A 28 -34.51 36.77 -7.35
CA PRO A 28 -34.33 38.19 -7.65
C PRO A 28 -35.67 38.92 -7.89
N GLU A 29 -36.63 38.26 -8.54
CA GLU A 29 -37.97 38.81 -8.77
C GLU A 29 -38.77 38.89 -7.47
N PHE A 30 -38.66 37.88 -6.60
CA PHE A 30 -39.24 37.89 -5.25
C PHE A 30 -38.67 39.01 -4.38
N ASP A 31 -37.35 39.16 -4.34
CA ASP A 31 -36.66 40.22 -3.58
C ASP A 31 -37.04 41.62 -4.08
N THR A 32 -37.19 41.77 -5.40
CA THR A 32 -37.66 43.02 -6.01
C THR A 32 -39.10 43.34 -5.60
N ALA A 33 -40.01 42.36 -5.69
CA ALA A 33 -41.40 42.54 -5.26
C ALA A 33 -41.49 42.86 -3.75
N MET A 34 -40.68 42.19 -2.92
CA MET A 34 -40.62 42.44 -1.49
C MET A 34 -40.08 43.84 -1.15
N SER A 35 -39.08 44.32 -1.89
CA SER A 35 -38.54 45.67 -1.74
C SER A 35 -39.59 46.73 -2.06
N LEU A 36 -40.29 46.57 -3.18
CA LEU A 36 -41.41 47.44 -3.57
C LEU A 36 -42.52 47.43 -2.51
N PHE A 37 -42.91 46.24 -2.02
CA PHE A 37 -43.96 46.07 -1.01
C PHE A 37 -43.65 46.81 0.30
N LYS A 38 -42.38 46.87 0.69
CA LYS A 38 -41.91 47.58 1.91
C LYS A 38 -41.72 49.08 1.69
N SER A 39 -41.80 49.56 0.46
CA SER A 39 -41.58 50.96 0.08
C SER A 39 -42.89 51.75 -0.05
N VAL A 40 -42.77 53.02 -0.44
CA VAL A 40 -43.92 53.87 -0.80
C VAL A 40 -44.63 53.37 -2.07
N GLN A 41 -43.94 52.62 -2.94
CA GLN A 41 -44.45 52.02 -4.18
C GLN A 41 -45.10 50.63 -3.94
N ARG A 42 -45.77 50.46 -2.81
CA ARG A 42 -46.27 49.15 -2.37
C ARG A 42 -47.17 48.45 -3.38
N GLU A 43 -48.06 49.18 -4.05
CA GLU A 43 -48.99 48.59 -5.02
C GLU A 43 -48.27 48.03 -6.26
N ASP A 44 -47.12 48.59 -6.63
CA ASP A 44 -46.32 48.14 -7.79
C ASP A 44 -45.72 46.75 -7.59
N SER A 45 -45.69 46.25 -6.34
CA SER A 45 -45.26 44.88 -6.02
C SER A 45 -46.23 43.79 -6.47
N ARG A 46 -47.51 44.14 -6.70
CA ARG A 46 -48.58 43.16 -7.00
C ARG A 46 -48.27 42.30 -8.21
N ALA A 47 -47.91 42.92 -9.33
CA ALA A 47 -47.62 42.22 -10.57
C ALA A 47 -46.42 41.27 -10.43
N GLY A 48 -45.43 41.63 -9.59
CA GLY A 48 -44.30 40.76 -9.28
C GLY A 48 -44.74 39.49 -8.54
N PHE A 49 -45.53 39.63 -7.49
CA PHE A 49 -46.06 38.47 -6.76
C PHE A 49 -47.00 37.60 -7.61
N GLU A 50 -47.85 38.19 -8.46
CA GLU A 50 -48.75 37.43 -9.35
C GLU A 50 -47.96 36.59 -10.38
N ARG A 51 -46.91 37.15 -10.99
CA ARG A 51 -46.03 36.39 -11.89
C ARG A 51 -45.30 35.26 -11.18
N LEU A 52 -44.88 35.47 -9.94
CA LEU A 52 -44.27 34.42 -9.12
C LEU A 52 -45.26 33.30 -8.80
N VAL A 53 -46.51 33.65 -8.46
CA VAL A 53 -47.59 32.67 -8.28
C VAL A 53 -47.83 31.88 -9.56
N GLU A 54 -47.92 32.54 -10.72
CA GLU A 54 -48.14 31.86 -12.01
C GLU A 54 -47.02 30.85 -12.29
N LYS A 55 -45.74 31.26 -12.13
CA LYS A 55 -44.58 30.39 -12.34
C LYS A 55 -44.55 29.20 -11.37
N LEU A 56 -44.78 29.45 -10.08
CA LEU A 56 -44.64 28.43 -9.03
C LEU A 56 -45.86 27.49 -8.97
N SER A 57 -47.08 28.00 -9.17
CA SER A 57 -48.31 27.20 -9.05
C SER A 57 -48.47 26.13 -10.13
N LEU A 58 -47.89 26.35 -11.33
CA LEU A 58 -47.93 25.40 -12.45
C LEU A 58 -47.00 24.19 -12.28
N LYS A 59 -46.04 24.23 -11.35
CA LYS A 59 -45.10 23.13 -11.09
C LYS A 59 -45.75 22.06 -10.22
N ALA A 60 -45.87 20.83 -10.69
CA ALA A 60 -46.47 19.74 -9.92
C ALA A 60 -45.59 19.29 -8.73
N ASP A 61 -44.27 19.21 -8.95
CA ASP A 61 -43.29 18.72 -7.96
C ASP A 61 -42.49 19.88 -7.34
N ARG A 62 -43.14 20.69 -6.50
CA ARG A 62 -42.48 21.77 -5.77
C ARG A 62 -41.73 21.26 -4.54
N ASN A 63 -40.50 21.75 -4.33
CA ASN A 63 -39.76 21.50 -3.09
C ASN A 63 -40.25 22.41 -1.94
N GLU A 64 -39.69 22.23 -0.74
CA GLU A 64 -40.13 22.93 0.48
C GLU A 64 -39.94 24.46 0.37
N ASP A 65 -38.79 24.91 -0.14
CA ASP A 65 -38.47 26.33 -0.31
C ASP A 65 -39.38 27.01 -1.36
N GLU A 66 -39.74 26.32 -2.44
CA GLU A 66 -40.70 26.80 -3.45
C GLU A 66 -42.10 26.95 -2.88
N ASN A 67 -42.55 26.00 -2.05
CA ASN A 67 -43.84 26.09 -1.37
C ASN A 67 -43.84 27.23 -0.33
N LEU A 68 -42.73 27.45 0.38
CA LEU A 68 -42.58 28.57 1.31
C LEU A 68 -42.67 29.91 0.56
N MET A 69 -41.95 30.06 -0.56
CA MET A 69 -41.99 31.28 -1.38
C MET A 69 -43.39 31.53 -1.97
N LEU A 70 -44.07 30.49 -2.45
CA LEU A 70 -45.44 30.59 -2.95
C LEU A 70 -46.43 30.99 -1.84
N SER A 71 -46.28 30.42 -0.65
CA SER A 71 -47.04 30.79 0.56
C SER A 71 -46.85 32.27 0.92
N GLU A 72 -45.61 32.76 0.89
CA GLU A 72 -45.29 34.17 1.10
C GLU A 72 -45.93 35.07 0.03
N CYS A 73 -45.90 34.67 -1.26
CA CYS A 73 -46.56 35.44 -2.32
C CYS A 73 -48.07 35.57 -2.08
N TYR A 74 -48.75 34.47 -1.71
CA TYR A 74 -50.17 34.52 -1.34
C TYR A 74 -50.43 35.41 -0.14
N LYS A 75 -49.56 35.37 0.88
CA LYS A 75 -49.66 36.25 2.05
C LYS A 75 -49.62 37.73 1.66
N HIS A 76 -48.69 38.12 0.79
CA HIS A 76 -48.55 39.52 0.36
C HIS A 76 -49.69 39.96 -0.55
N LEU A 77 -50.11 39.11 -1.49
CA LEU A 77 -51.26 39.37 -2.36
C LEU A 77 -52.56 39.49 -1.57
N ALA A 78 -52.77 38.68 -0.53
CA ALA A 78 -53.92 38.81 0.36
C ALA A 78 -54.02 40.21 0.99
N ILE A 79 -52.87 40.82 1.34
CA ILE A 79 -52.82 42.16 1.91
C ILE A 79 -53.08 43.24 0.85
N LEU A 80 -52.51 43.10 -0.35
CA LEU A 80 -52.71 44.03 -1.46
C LEU A 80 -54.15 44.01 -1.99
N SER A 81 -54.81 42.86 -1.96
CA SER A 81 -56.21 42.69 -2.41
C SER A 81 -57.23 43.02 -1.31
N PHE A 82 -56.96 43.97 -0.43
CA PHE A 82 -57.93 44.41 0.58
C PHE A 82 -58.80 45.58 0.07
N PRO A 83 -60.13 45.58 0.25
CA PRO A 83 -60.94 44.58 0.95
C PRO A 83 -61.32 43.35 0.11
N GLU A 84 -61.37 43.48 -1.21
CA GLU A 84 -61.87 42.45 -2.12
C GLU A 84 -60.73 41.55 -2.64
N GLY A 85 -60.72 40.29 -2.21
CA GLY A 85 -59.75 39.27 -2.67
C GLY A 85 -58.81 38.72 -1.59
N THR A 86 -58.75 39.36 -0.40
CA THR A 86 -57.94 38.89 0.74
C THR A 86 -58.21 37.43 1.11
N GLU A 87 -59.48 37.04 1.29
CA GLU A 87 -59.84 35.65 1.67
C GLU A 87 -59.41 34.62 0.61
N GLY A 88 -59.48 34.98 -0.67
CA GLY A 88 -59.12 34.08 -1.77
C GLY A 88 -57.64 33.68 -1.74
N TYR A 89 -56.75 34.63 -1.46
CA TYR A 89 -55.32 34.33 -1.35
C TYR A 89 -54.96 33.62 -0.05
N PHE A 90 -55.59 33.97 1.08
CA PHE A 90 -55.42 33.21 2.32
C PHE A 90 -55.94 31.78 2.19
N LYS A 91 -57.02 31.55 1.44
CA LYS A 91 -57.50 30.19 1.14
C LYS A 91 -56.44 29.38 0.41
N LYS A 92 -55.86 29.93 -0.66
CA LYS A 92 -54.77 29.27 -1.42
C LYS A 92 -53.54 28.99 -0.55
N MET A 93 -53.20 29.90 0.36
CA MET A 93 -52.12 29.71 1.34
C MET A 93 -52.39 28.53 2.27
N ILE A 94 -53.61 28.39 2.80
CA ILE A 94 -54.02 27.28 3.68
C ILE A 94 -54.14 25.96 2.91
N GLU A 95 -54.60 25.98 1.65
CA GLU A 95 -54.65 24.79 0.79
C GLU A 95 -53.26 24.27 0.42
N LEU A 96 -52.28 25.18 0.31
CA LEU A 96 -50.89 24.83 0.05
C LEU A 96 -50.22 24.15 1.25
N ASP A 97 -50.42 24.71 2.45
CA ASP A 97 -49.94 24.16 3.72
C ASP A 97 -50.98 24.40 4.83
N PRO A 98 -51.81 23.40 5.17
CA PRO A 98 -52.78 23.50 6.26
C PRO A 98 -52.13 23.75 7.63
N GLY A 99 -50.85 23.39 7.80
CA GLY A 99 -50.05 23.66 8.99
C GLY A 99 -49.68 25.12 9.15
N THR A 100 -49.74 25.93 8.09
CA THR A 100 -49.16 27.26 8.04
C THR A 100 -49.71 28.21 9.11
N LEU A 101 -48.83 28.98 9.74
CA LEU A 101 -49.15 29.94 10.79
C LEU A 101 -48.68 31.32 10.40
N ILE A 102 -49.46 32.35 10.72
CA ILE A 102 -49.04 33.75 10.61
C ILE A 102 -48.58 34.20 12.00
N PRO A 103 -47.27 34.46 12.22
CA PRO A 103 -46.78 34.87 13.53
C PRO A 103 -47.40 36.20 13.97
N ALA A 104 -47.66 36.34 15.28
CA ALA A 104 -48.18 37.57 15.84
C ALA A 104 -47.25 38.76 15.52
N GLY A 105 -47.83 39.90 15.14
CA GLY A 105 -47.07 41.11 14.80
C GLY A 105 -46.51 41.18 13.38
N THR A 106 -46.65 40.11 12.56
CA THR A 106 -46.18 40.14 11.16
C THR A 106 -47.10 40.92 10.21
N MET A 107 -48.36 41.11 10.59
CA MET A 107 -49.34 41.94 9.89
C MET A 107 -50.39 42.48 10.86
N SER A 108 -51.29 43.34 10.37
CA SER A 108 -52.31 43.94 11.24
C SER A 108 -53.23 42.87 11.87
N PRO A 109 -53.73 43.09 13.10
CA PRO A 109 -54.61 42.15 13.78
C PRO A 109 -55.85 41.75 12.97
N LYS A 110 -56.31 42.64 12.07
CA LYS A 110 -57.43 42.40 11.18
C LYS A 110 -57.15 41.25 10.19
N PHE A 111 -56.00 41.26 9.51
CA PHE A 111 -55.65 40.20 8.56
C PHE A 111 -55.38 38.87 9.26
N ILE A 112 -54.75 38.90 10.44
CA ILE A 112 -54.56 37.71 11.27
C ILE A 112 -55.91 37.11 11.65
N ARG A 113 -56.89 37.93 12.03
CA ARG A 113 -58.25 37.45 12.33
C ARG A 113 -58.91 36.79 11.11
N ILE A 114 -58.87 37.44 9.94
CA ILE A 114 -59.43 36.88 8.69
C ILE A 114 -58.78 35.53 8.36
N PHE A 115 -57.45 35.45 8.41
CA PHE A 115 -56.71 34.22 8.17
C PHE A 115 -57.09 33.11 9.16
N ASN A 116 -57.14 33.43 10.46
CA ASN A 116 -57.47 32.43 11.50
C ASN A 116 -58.92 31.94 11.40
N GLU A 117 -59.88 32.82 11.12
CA GLU A 117 -61.29 32.45 10.89
C GLU A 117 -61.43 31.56 9.63
N LEU A 118 -60.66 31.86 8.58
CA LEU A 118 -60.62 31.04 7.38
C LEU A 118 -59.97 29.68 7.64
N LYS A 119 -58.83 29.64 8.34
CA LYS A 119 -58.14 28.41 8.74
C LYS A 119 -59.02 27.51 9.60
N TYR A 120 -59.74 28.08 10.56
CA TYR A 120 -60.69 27.35 11.41
C TYR A 120 -61.83 26.71 10.57
N ARG A 121 -62.30 27.39 9.51
CA ARG A 121 -63.35 26.87 8.62
C ARG A 121 -62.86 25.85 7.59
N LEU A 122 -61.58 25.89 7.23
CA LEU A 122 -61.01 25.09 6.15
C LEU A 122 -60.18 23.90 6.64
N THR A 123 -59.75 23.89 7.90
CA THR A 123 -58.85 22.86 8.44
C THR A 123 -59.40 22.26 9.71
N GLY A 124 -59.14 20.97 9.91
CA GLY A 124 -59.16 20.31 11.20
C GLY A 124 -57.76 19.86 11.59
N SER A 125 -57.62 19.18 12.71
CA SER A 125 -56.36 18.56 13.11
C SER A 125 -56.55 17.09 13.45
N ILE A 126 -55.53 16.27 13.19
CA ILE A 126 -55.49 14.91 13.69
C ILE A 126 -54.34 14.71 14.66
N LEU A 127 -54.59 14.01 15.75
CA LEU A 127 -53.58 13.52 16.65
C LEU A 127 -53.43 12.01 16.42
N VAL A 128 -52.26 11.57 15.95
CA VAL A 128 -52.04 10.15 15.63
C VAL A 128 -51.36 9.45 16.81
N SER A 129 -51.97 8.36 17.27
CA SER A 129 -51.43 7.47 18.29
C SER A 129 -51.29 6.07 17.69
N LEU A 130 -50.06 5.59 17.55
CA LEU A 130 -49.76 4.26 17.01
C LEU A 130 -49.32 3.32 18.12
N VAL A 131 -49.87 2.11 18.14
CA VAL A 131 -49.45 1.03 19.03
C VAL A 131 -49.16 -0.25 18.25
N ASP A 132 -48.26 -1.06 18.79
CA ASP A 132 -47.94 -2.38 18.25
C ASP A 132 -49.05 -3.37 18.64
N SER A 133 -49.62 -4.09 17.67
CA SER A 133 -50.59 -5.15 17.95
C SER A 133 -50.06 -6.22 18.92
N ALA A 134 -48.74 -6.45 18.93
CA ALA A 134 -48.10 -7.45 19.77
C ALA A 134 -47.85 -6.96 21.21
N ASP A 135 -47.84 -5.64 21.44
CA ASP A 135 -47.75 -5.04 22.78
C ASP A 135 -48.59 -3.75 22.85
N PRO A 136 -49.94 -3.86 22.92
CA PRO A 136 -50.83 -2.70 22.91
C PRO A 136 -50.68 -1.81 24.15
N THR A 137 -50.00 -2.29 25.19
CA THR A 137 -49.71 -1.58 26.44
C THR A 137 -48.38 -0.81 26.41
N SER A 138 -47.59 -0.96 25.35
CA SER A 138 -46.29 -0.31 25.21
C SER A 138 -46.38 1.21 25.01
N GLN A 139 -45.22 1.86 25.06
CA GLN A 139 -45.05 3.24 24.60
C GLN A 139 -45.48 3.37 23.13
N GLN A 140 -46.05 4.53 22.76
CA GLN A 140 -46.49 4.81 21.40
C GLN A 140 -45.33 4.61 20.41
N LEU A 141 -45.62 3.97 19.28
CA LEU A 141 -44.65 3.79 18.21
C LEU A 141 -44.26 5.17 17.64
N THR A 142 -42.97 5.36 17.40
CA THR A 142 -42.40 6.62 16.87
C THR A 142 -41.80 6.41 15.48
N GLY A 143 -41.71 7.48 14.68
CA GLY A 143 -41.06 7.43 13.37
C GLY A 143 -41.90 6.82 12.25
N GLY A 144 -43.22 6.66 12.46
CA GLY A 144 -44.16 6.33 11.39
C GLY A 144 -44.37 7.50 10.42
N ARG A 145 -44.99 7.23 9.28
CA ARG A 145 -45.33 8.22 8.24
C ARG A 145 -46.85 8.30 8.09
N LEU A 146 -47.36 9.52 7.96
CA LEU A 146 -48.75 9.80 7.65
C LEU A 146 -48.85 10.21 6.18
N LEU A 147 -49.68 9.51 5.43
CA LEU A 147 -50.07 9.87 4.06
C LEU A 147 -51.58 10.15 4.03
N LEU A 148 -51.98 11.13 3.22
CA LEU A 148 -53.38 11.41 2.90
C LEU A 148 -53.58 11.30 1.40
N ASN A 149 -54.57 10.52 0.96
CA ASN A 149 -54.85 10.25 -0.45
C ASN A 149 -53.57 9.88 -1.20
N ASN A 150 -52.76 8.98 -0.60
CA ASN A 150 -51.45 8.51 -1.07
C ASN A 150 -50.34 9.57 -1.14
N ARG A 151 -50.55 10.78 -0.62
CA ARG A 151 -49.52 11.83 -0.53
C ARG A 151 -48.96 11.91 0.88
N PHE A 152 -47.63 11.89 1.02
CA PHE A 152 -46.97 12.11 2.31
C PHE A 152 -47.27 13.50 2.87
N ILE A 153 -47.67 13.54 4.15
CA ILE A 153 -48.00 14.76 4.87
C ILE A 153 -46.97 15.05 5.94
N SER A 154 -46.67 14.08 6.79
CA SER A 154 -45.75 14.29 7.92
C SER A 154 -45.23 12.98 8.49
N ASN A 155 -44.12 13.07 9.22
CA ASN A 155 -43.69 12.02 10.13
C ASN A 155 -44.51 12.10 11.42
N ILE A 156 -44.95 10.95 11.91
CA ILE A 156 -45.80 10.82 13.09
C ILE A 156 -44.94 11.04 14.33
N GLN A 157 -45.31 12.06 15.11
CA GLN A 157 -44.74 12.36 16.40
C GLN A 157 -45.86 12.26 17.46
N PRO A 158 -45.73 11.39 18.46
CA PRO A 158 -46.65 11.29 19.60
C PRO A 158 -47.00 12.65 20.21
N GLY A 159 -48.30 12.91 20.41
CA GLY A 159 -48.76 14.11 21.12
C GLY A 159 -48.83 15.39 20.29
N ILE A 160 -48.40 15.38 19.02
CA ILE A 160 -48.38 16.57 18.17
C ILE A 160 -49.52 16.52 17.13
N PRO A 161 -50.48 17.46 17.16
CA PRO A 161 -51.57 17.51 16.19
C PRO A 161 -51.08 17.99 14.81
N ILE A 162 -51.56 17.33 13.76
CA ILE A 162 -51.25 17.62 12.37
C ILE A 162 -52.46 18.30 11.74
N SER A 163 -52.29 19.52 11.22
CA SER A 163 -53.37 20.25 10.55
C SER A 163 -53.63 19.69 9.15
N ILE A 164 -54.89 19.49 8.78
CA ILE A 164 -55.32 18.90 7.52
C ILE A 164 -56.55 19.67 7.01
N LEU A 165 -56.73 19.75 5.69
CA LEU A 165 -57.96 20.30 5.11
C LEU A 165 -59.20 19.51 5.56
N ALA A 166 -60.30 20.21 5.78
CA ALA A 166 -61.56 19.60 6.12
C ALA A 166 -62.15 18.84 4.92
N GLY A 167 -62.83 17.74 5.21
CA GLY A 167 -63.40 16.84 4.21
C GLY A 167 -62.97 15.38 4.41
N THR A 168 -63.41 14.53 3.50
CA THR A 168 -63.13 13.09 3.53
C THR A 168 -61.78 12.79 2.90
N HIS A 169 -60.92 12.10 3.66
CA HIS A 169 -59.59 11.71 3.22
C HIS A 169 -59.33 10.22 3.49
N GLN A 170 -58.62 9.57 2.57
CA GLN A 170 -57.99 8.28 2.84
C GLN A 170 -56.67 8.52 3.58
N VAL A 171 -56.61 8.10 4.83
CA VAL A 171 -55.43 8.15 5.68
C VAL A 171 -54.67 6.84 5.57
N THR A 172 -53.38 6.90 5.26
CA THR A 172 -52.47 5.75 5.31
C THR A 172 -51.36 6.00 6.33
N LEU A 173 -51.23 5.11 7.31
CA LEU A 173 -50.18 5.12 8.32
C LEU A 173 -49.16 4.04 7.97
N GLU A 174 -47.92 4.44 7.69
CA GLU A 174 -46.84 3.52 7.33
C GLU A 174 -45.74 3.49 8.39
N MET A 175 -45.17 2.31 8.64
CA MET A 175 -44.02 2.15 9.53
C MET A 175 -43.17 0.96 9.09
N PRO A 176 -41.82 1.04 9.16
CA PRO A 176 -40.97 -0.11 8.85
C PRO A 176 -41.34 -1.33 9.70
N ASN A 177 -41.38 -2.52 9.08
CA ASN A 177 -41.74 -3.81 9.69
C ASN A 177 -43.22 -3.99 10.06
N PHE A 178 -44.10 -3.06 9.65
CA PHE A 178 -45.54 -3.16 9.87
C PHE A 178 -46.30 -3.11 8.54
N ASP A 179 -47.49 -3.70 8.53
CA ASP A 179 -48.45 -3.50 7.44
C ASP A 179 -49.03 -2.09 7.51
N PRO A 180 -49.22 -1.41 6.36
CA PRO A 180 -49.79 -0.07 6.33
C PRO A 180 -51.26 -0.12 6.78
N LEU A 181 -51.65 0.78 7.67
CA LEU A 181 -53.04 0.94 8.08
C LEU A 181 -53.71 2.00 7.20
N VAL A 182 -54.74 1.60 6.45
CA VAL A 182 -55.52 2.48 5.57
C VAL A 182 -56.92 2.67 6.15
N GLN A 183 -57.34 3.92 6.34
CA GLN A 183 -58.65 4.26 6.90
C GLN A 183 -59.24 5.48 6.19
N GLU A 184 -60.56 5.52 6.02
CA GLU A 184 -61.27 6.71 5.55
C GLU A 184 -61.66 7.56 6.76
N LEU A 185 -61.35 8.86 6.71
CA LEU A 185 -61.56 9.79 7.83
C LEU A 185 -62.19 11.09 7.34
N GLU A 186 -63.26 11.52 8.01
CA GLU A 186 -63.86 12.84 7.78
C GLU A 186 -63.24 13.86 8.75
N ILE A 187 -62.48 14.81 8.20
CA ILE A 187 -61.83 15.88 8.96
C ILE A 187 -62.83 17.02 9.19
N VAL A 188 -63.20 17.22 10.46
CA VAL A 188 -64.14 18.28 10.87
C VAL A 188 -63.42 19.63 11.00
N PRO A 189 -63.93 20.71 10.37
CA PRO A 189 -63.37 22.06 10.53
C PRO A 189 -63.25 22.50 11.99
N GLY A 190 -62.10 23.03 12.37
CA GLY A 190 -61.80 23.56 13.70
C GLY A 190 -61.69 22.50 14.81
N GLY A 191 -62.03 21.25 14.51
CA GLY A 191 -61.94 20.13 15.44
C GLY A 191 -60.56 19.49 15.46
N THR A 192 -60.22 18.86 16.59
CA THR A 192 -59.09 17.93 16.67
C THR A 192 -59.64 16.52 16.89
N GLN A 193 -59.31 15.60 15.98
CA GLN A 193 -59.70 14.20 16.06
C GLN A 193 -58.50 13.34 16.43
N THR A 194 -58.69 12.34 17.30
CA THR A 194 -57.63 11.37 17.61
C THR A 194 -57.77 10.15 16.72
N LEU A 195 -56.70 9.83 15.99
CA LEU A 195 -56.58 8.62 15.18
C LEU A 195 -55.74 7.59 15.94
N ASN A 196 -56.42 6.57 16.48
CA ASN A 196 -55.77 5.45 17.14
C ASN A 196 -55.51 4.33 16.12
N GLY A 197 -54.25 4.10 15.78
CA GLY A 197 -53.82 3.05 14.86
C GLY A 197 -53.19 1.88 15.61
N VAL A 198 -53.69 0.67 15.36
CA VAL A 198 -53.03 -0.58 15.77
C VAL A 198 -52.33 -1.14 14.54
N LEU A 199 -51.00 -1.23 14.57
CA LEU A 199 -50.22 -1.75 13.45
C LEU A 199 -49.85 -3.22 13.70
N TYR A 200 -50.02 -4.04 12.66
CA TYR A 200 -49.63 -5.46 12.67
C TYR A 200 -48.24 -5.61 12.04
N ARG A 201 -47.36 -6.36 12.72
CA ARG A 201 -46.01 -6.58 12.23
C ARG A 201 -46.03 -7.57 11.06
N ASN A 202 -45.30 -7.23 10.00
CA ASN A 202 -45.00 -8.12 8.89
C ASN A 202 -43.52 -8.59 8.88
N ALA A 203 -42.68 -7.99 9.73
CA ALA A 203 -41.30 -8.40 9.95
C ALA A 203 -40.82 -8.13 11.38
N ALA A 204 -39.70 -8.76 11.75
CA ALA A 204 -38.95 -8.44 12.95
C ALA A 204 -37.87 -7.38 12.67
N ASP A 205 -37.33 -6.79 13.73
CA ASP A 205 -36.14 -5.95 13.70
C ASP A 205 -35.16 -6.37 14.78
N VAL A 206 -33.87 -6.11 14.57
CA VAL A 206 -32.85 -6.33 15.60
C VAL A 206 -31.97 -5.09 15.78
N GLY A 207 -31.76 -4.71 17.03
CA GLY A 207 -30.91 -3.59 17.42
C GLY A 207 -29.64 -4.03 18.15
N PHE A 208 -28.51 -3.45 17.75
CA PHE A 208 -27.20 -3.65 18.41
C PHE A 208 -26.55 -2.32 18.80
N VAL A 209 -25.85 -2.32 19.93
CA VAL A 209 -24.84 -1.31 20.25
C VAL A 209 -23.48 -1.99 20.12
N THR A 210 -22.53 -1.39 19.40
CA THR A 210 -21.17 -1.94 19.28
C THR A 210 -20.17 -1.13 20.09
N TYR A 211 -19.14 -1.82 20.59
CA TYR A 211 -17.97 -1.19 21.19
C TYR A 211 -16.69 -1.73 20.52
N PRO A 212 -15.91 -0.88 19.83
CA PRO A 212 -16.18 0.54 19.58
C PRO A 212 -17.29 0.76 18.52
N ALA A 213 -17.64 2.02 18.26
CA ALA A 213 -18.40 2.45 17.09
C ALA A 213 -17.54 2.32 15.81
N GLY A 214 -18.16 2.51 14.64
CA GLY A 214 -17.50 2.40 13.33
C GLY A 214 -17.44 0.97 12.77
N VAL A 215 -18.21 0.05 13.37
CA VAL A 215 -18.19 -1.37 13.02
C VAL A 215 -19.06 -1.62 11.80
N LYS A 216 -18.54 -2.32 10.79
CA LYS A 216 -19.31 -2.81 9.66
C LYS A 216 -20.17 -3.99 10.09
N VAL A 217 -21.47 -3.93 9.80
CA VAL A 217 -22.44 -4.97 10.19
C VAL A 217 -22.94 -5.67 8.93
N PHE A 218 -22.90 -6.99 8.93
CA PHE A 218 -23.42 -7.83 7.86
C PHE A 218 -24.52 -8.75 8.39
N LEU A 219 -25.60 -8.91 7.64
CA LEU A 219 -26.66 -9.91 7.86
C LEU A 219 -26.58 -10.94 6.74
N ASP A 220 -26.36 -12.21 7.09
CA ASP A 220 -26.28 -13.34 6.13
C ASP A 220 -25.34 -13.05 4.93
N GLY A 221 -24.24 -12.34 5.20
CA GLY A 221 -23.23 -11.95 4.20
C GLY A 221 -23.49 -10.60 3.51
N VAL A 222 -24.66 -9.98 3.67
CA VAL A 222 -25.01 -8.69 3.06
C VAL A 222 -24.71 -7.53 4.01
N GLU A 223 -23.91 -6.56 3.57
CA GLU A 223 -23.58 -5.36 4.36
C GLU A 223 -24.84 -4.52 4.62
N GLN A 224 -25.09 -4.23 5.90
CA GLN A 224 -26.23 -3.41 6.35
C GLN A 224 -25.82 -1.96 6.64
N GLY A 225 -24.54 -1.73 6.89
CA GLY A 225 -23.99 -0.39 7.15
C GLY A 225 -22.93 -0.39 8.24
N VAL A 226 -22.62 0.82 8.73
CA VAL A 226 -21.59 1.08 9.74
C VAL A 226 -22.23 1.68 10.98
N THR A 227 -21.88 1.16 12.16
CA THR A 227 -22.39 1.70 13.43
C THR A 227 -21.79 3.08 13.72
N ALA A 228 -22.60 4.01 14.22
CA ALA A 228 -22.17 5.38 14.53
C ALA A 228 -22.99 5.93 15.71
N GLY A 229 -22.82 7.20 16.06
CA GLY A 229 -23.61 7.86 17.11
C GLY A 229 -23.09 7.61 18.53
N LYS A 230 -23.96 7.80 19.52
CA LYS A 230 -23.66 7.67 20.95
C LYS A 230 -24.56 6.64 21.61
N ALA A 231 -24.01 5.86 22.53
CA ALA A 231 -24.77 4.88 23.29
C ALA A 231 -25.94 5.52 24.06
N PRO A 232 -27.15 4.93 23.99
CA PRO A 232 -28.25 5.30 24.88
C PRO A 232 -27.89 5.10 26.35
N LEU A 233 -28.57 5.82 27.26
CA LEU A 233 -28.26 5.81 28.69
C LEU A 233 -28.24 4.39 29.29
N GLU A 234 -29.23 3.56 28.94
CA GLU A 234 -29.33 2.17 29.39
C GLU A 234 -28.08 1.33 29.04
N TYR A 235 -27.53 1.52 27.85
CA TYR A 235 -26.35 0.82 27.37
C TYR A 235 -25.06 1.42 27.95
N ALA A 236 -25.03 2.74 28.16
CA ALA A 236 -23.92 3.44 28.76
C ALA A 236 -23.64 2.95 30.19
N GLU A 237 -24.68 2.73 31.01
CA GLU A 237 -24.53 2.18 32.36
C GLU A 237 -23.92 0.77 32.35
N HIS A 238 -24.32 -0.08 31.40
CA HIS A 238 -23.74 -1.40 31.23
C HIS A 238 -22.25 -1.33 30.83
N LEU A 239 -21.89 -0.45 29.90
CA LEU A 239 -20.49 -0.29 29.47
C LEU A 239 -19.59 0.23 30.59
N LEU A 240 -20.08 1.18 31.39
CA LEU A 240 -19.32 1.70 32.54
C LEU A 240 -19.03 0.61 33.59
N LYS A 241 -19.98 -0.29 33.84
CA LYS A 241 -19.77 -1.45 34.75
C LYS A 241 -18.69 -2.41 34.24
N GLU A 242 -18.52 -2.49 32.94
CA GLU A 242 -17.46 -3.28 32.27
C GLU A 242 -16.13 -2.49 32.13
N GLY A 243 -16.04 -1.27 32.68
CA GLY A 243 -14.84 -0.42 32.58
C GLY A 243 -14.63 0.21 31.20
N LEU A 244 -15.66 0.23 30.34
CA LEU A 244 -15.61 0.73 28.97
C LEU A 244 -16.22 2.13 28.87
N SER A 245 -15.64 2.98 28.01
CA SER A 245 -16.11 4.37 27.84
C SER A 245 -17.34 4.45 26.94
N PRO A 246 -18.52 4.89 27.41
CA PRO A 246 -19.73 4.98 26.56
C PRO A 246 -19.58 5.89 25.34
N SER A 247 -18.66 6.87 25.39
CA SER A 247 -18.38 7.75 24.25
C SER A 247 -17.77 7.04 23.04
N GLN A 248 -17.20 5.86 23.23
CA GLN A 248 -16.62 5.04 22.17
C GLN A 248 -17.61 4.02 21.60
N ALA A 249 -18.81 3.88 22.19
CA ALA A 249 -19.85 2.99 21.70
C ALA A 249 -20.81 3.69 20.73
N SER A 250 -21.42 2.91 19.84
CA SER A 250 -22.41 3.41 18.89
C SER A 250 -23.76 3.71 19.56
N SER A 251 -24.64 4.43 18.86
CA SER A 251 -26.08 4.33 19.12
C SER A 251 -26.60 2.94 18.72
N ILE A 252 -27.88 2.68 18.97
CA ILE A 252 -28.52 1.46 18.47
C ILE A 252 -28.48 1.49 16.94
N PHE A 253 -27.88 0.48 16.35
CA PHE A 253 -27.91 0.17 14.94
C PHE A 253 -29.01 -0.86 14.70
N THR A 254 -30.07 -0.49 13.97
CA THR A 254 -31.23 -1.34 13.73
C THR A 254 -31.19 -1.94 12.34
N ILE A 255 -31.30 -3.26 12.26
CA ILE A 255 -31.55 -4.00 11.03
C ILE A 255 -33.06 -4.29 10.97
N ASN A 256 -33.71 -3.84 9.91
CA ASN A 256 -35.15 -4.01 9.68
C ASN A 256 -35.41 -5.19 8.73
N ASN A 257 -36.69 -5.57 8.59
CA ASN A 257 -37.21 -6.55 7.65
C ASN A 257 -36.68 -7.97 7.87
N LEU A 258 -36.45 -8.36 9.13
CA LEU A 258 -36.03 -9.72 9.46
C LEU A 258 -37.22 -10.68 9.35
N LYS A 259 -37.02 -11.77 8.61
CA LYS A 259 -37.97 -12.88 8.52
C LYS A 259 -37.81 -13.81 9.72
N MET A 260 -38.85 -14.59 10.01
CA MET A 260 -38.74 -15.70 10.96
C MET A 260 -37.71 -16.73 10.50
N GLY A 261 -36.97 -17.30 11.44
CA GLY A 261 -35.91 -18.26 11.17
C GLY A 261 -34.57 -17.88 11.79
N LEU A 262 -33.52 -18.55 11.36
CA LEU A 262 -32.14 -18.33 11.82
C LEU A 262 -31.42 -17.40 10.86
N CYS A 263 -30.72 -16.40 11.40
CA CYS A 263 -29.79 -15.55 10.65
C CYS A 263 -28.45 -15.39 11.38
N GLU A 264 -27.38 -15.11 10.64
CA GLU A 264 -26.05 -14.77 11.16
C GLU A 264 -25.80 -13.27 10.99
N VAL A 265 -25.43 -12.60 12.08
CA VAL A 265 -24.93 -11.23 12.06
C VAL A 265 -23.43 -11.23 12.33
N ARG A 266 -22.66 -10.62 11.42
CA ARG A 266 -21.20 -10.52 11.50
C ARG A 266 -20.79 -9.06 11.66
N PHE A 267 -19.85 -8.83 12.59
CA PHE A 267 -19.34 -7.51 12.98
C PHE A 267 -17.86 -7.43 12.65
N GLU A 268 -17.47 -6.44 11.84
CA GLU A 268 -16.10 -6.29 11.37
C GLU A 268 -15.57 -4.87 11.57
N LEU A 269 -14.35 -4.80 12.09
CA LEU A 269 -13.62 -3.55 12.25
C LEU A 269 -12.12 -3.82 12.08
N PRO A 270 -11.38 -3.00 11.32
CA PRO A 270 -9.94 -3.18 11.16
C PRO A 270 -9.22 -3.24 12.51
N CYS A 271 -8.30 -4.20 12.66
CA CYS A 271 -7.53 -4.43 13.90
C CYS A 271 -8.36 -4.95 15.09
N TYR A 272 -9.52 -5.55 14.81
CA TYR A 272 -10.35 -6.26 15.78
C TYR A 272 -10.73 -7.64 15.25
N GLN A 273 -11.02 -8.57 16.17
CA GLN A 273 -11.53 -9.89 15.82
C GLN A 273 -12.94 -9.78 15.25
N THR A 274 -13.20 -10.48 14.14
CA THR A 274 -14.55 -10.62 13.59
C THR A 274 -15.43 -11.35 14.59
N LYS A 275 -16.52 -10.71 15.00
CA LYS A 275 -17.51 -11.31 15.91
C LYS A 275 -18.74 -11.77 15.12
N LYS A 276 -19.25 -12.96 15.43
CA LYS A 276 -20.46 -13.52 14.81
C LYS A 276 -21.51 -13.80 15.88
N LEU A 277 -22.76 -13.49 15.59
CA LEU A 277 -23.91 -13.79 16.42
C LEU A 277 -24.97 -14.52 15.57
N SER A 278 -25.44 -15.66 16.06
CA SER A 278 -26.58 -16.37 15.48
C SER A 278 -27.85 -15.95 16.19
N ILE A 279 -28.86 -15.51 15.43
CA ILE A 279 -30.11 -14.98 15.95
C ILE A 279 -31.26 -15.84 15.46
N THR A 280 -32.07 -16.32 16.39
CA THR A 280 -33.31 -17.04 16.07
C THR A 280 -34.48 -16.08 16.22
N VAL A 281 -35.14 -15.76 15.10
CA VAL A 281 -36.37 -14.97 15.05
C VAL A 281 -37.54 -15.93 15.14
N ASP A 282 -38.07 -16.11 16.35
CA ASP A 282 -39.21 -17.00 16.64
C ASP A 282 -40.57 -16.29 16.56
N SER A 283 -40.56 -14.97 16.61
CA SER A 283 -41.71 -14.09 16.64
C SER A 283 -41.37 -12.76 15.98
N LEU A 284 -42.36 -12.15 15.31
CA LEU A 284 -42.21 -10.84 14.68
C LEU A 284 -42.28 -9.76 15.76
N LYS A 285 -41.14 -9.42 16.36
CA LYS A 285 -40.98 -8.39 17.38
C LYS A 285 -39.61 -7.72 17.26
N SER A 286 -39.38 -6.68 18.05
CA SER A 286 -38.06 -6.05 18.15
C SER A 286 -37.14 -6.84 19.08
N TYR A 287 -35.98 -7.25 18.59
CA TYR A 287 -34.93 -7.90 19.39
C TYR A 287 -33.87 -6.86 19.79
N ARG A 288 -33.46 -6.90 21.06
CA ARG A 288 -32.40 -6.04 21.61
C ARG A 288 -31.37 -6.92 22.32
N PHE A 289 -30.10 -6.72 21.98
CA PHE A 289 -29.00 -7.50 22.55
C PHE A 289 -28.13 -6.63 23.46
N LYS A 290 -27.37 -7.28 24.33
CA LYS A 290 -26.28 -6.62 25.09
C LYS A 290 -25.25 -6.02 24.11
N PRO A 291 -24.47 -5.02 24.55
CA PRO A 291 -23.41 -4.44 23.71
C PRO A 291 -22.49 -5.49 23.09
N VAL A 292 -22.29 -5.37 21.79
CA VAL A 292 -21.36 -6.20 21.02
C VAL A 292 -19.97 -5.60 21.18
N ILE A 293 -19.24 -6.08 22.18
CA ILE A 293 -17.85 -5.71 22.43
C ILE A 293 -16.94 -6.52 21.49
N LEU A 294 -16.19 -5.83 20.63
CA LEU A 294 -15.15 -6.41 19.77
C LEU A 294 -13.82 -6.44 20.53
N GLN A 295 -13.08 -7.55 20.38
CA GLN A 295 -11.75 -7.68 20.97
C GLN A 295 -10.70 -7.17 19.99
N PRO A 296 -9.74 -6.32 20.41
CA PRO A 296 -8.63 -5.92 19.55
C PRO A 296 -7.86 -7.15 19.07
N SER A 297 -7.47 -7.14 17.80
CA SER A 297 -6.64 -8.17 17.19
C SER A 297 -5.35 -7.51 16.74
N GLN A 298 -4.25 -7.84 17.43
CA GLN A 298 -2.98 -7.12 17.33
C GLN A 298 -1.81 -8.10 17.32
N ALA A 299 -0.70 -7.65 16.74
CA ALA A 299 0.59 -8.32 16.74
C ALA A 299 1.70 -7.30 17.01
N PHE A 300 2.90 -7.78 17.30
CA PHE A 300 4.05 -6.92 17.61
C PHE A 300 5.20 -7.18 16.62
N LEU A 301 5.67 -6.11 15.99
CA LEU A 301 6.77 -6.13 15.05
C LEU A 301 8.02 -5.49 15.66
N THR A 302 9.10 -6.27 15.69
CA THR A 302 10.45 -5.81 16.02
C THR A 302 11.35 -5.96 14.81
N VAL A 303 11.97 -4.85 14.39
CA VAL A 303 12.93 -4.83 13.29
C VAL A 303 14.28 -4.34 13.79
N LYS A 304 15.27 -5.22 13.69
CA LYS A 304 16.66 -4.99 14.09
C LYS A 304 17.56 -4.88 12.87
N THR A 305 18.75 -4.36 13.08
CA THR A 305 19.86 -4.33 12.12
C THR A 305 21.12 -4.70 12.88
N ALA A 306 22.06 -5.42 12.25
CA ALA A 306 23.26 -5.92 12.91
C ALA A 306 24.21 -4.78 13.35
N LYS A 307 24.29 -3.73 12.54
CA LYS A 307 24.92 -2.44 12.89
C LYS A 307 23.81 -1.46 13.27
N GLN A 308 24.03 -0.54 14.21
CA GLN A 308 23.12 0.59 14.55
C GLN A 308 23.00 1.61 13.40
N THR A 309 22.84 1.13 12.17
CA THR A 309 22.63 1.91 10.98
C THR A 309 21.24 2.51 11.05
N ALA A 310 21.16 3.83 10.92
CA ALA A 310 19.89 4.50 10.78
C ALA A 310 19.17 3.97 9.54
N GLY A 311 17.91 3.58 9.71
CA GLY A 311 17.04 3.16 8.63
C GLY A 311 15.61 3.59 8.91
N ILE A 312 14.85 3.89 7.88
CA ILE A 312 13.44 4.26 7.99
C ILE A 312 12.61 3.03 7.65
N VAL A 313 11.70 2.65 8.55
CA VAL A 313 10.85 1.47 8.41
C VAL A 313 9.49 1.87 7.89
N TYR A 314 9.05 1.18 6.84
CA TYR A 314 7.73 1.30 6.24
C TYR A 314 7.03 -0.05 6.28
N LEU A 315 5.73 -0.04 6.57
CA LEU A 315 4.83 -1.16 6.37
C LEU A 315 3.91 -0.76 5.22
N ASP A 316 4.01 -1.48 4.11
CA ASP A 316 3.52 -1.05 2.81
C ASP A 316 4.07 0.35 2.44
N GLN A 317 3.18 1.34 2.32
CA GLN A 317 3.53 2.73 2.02
C GLN A 317 3.61 3.59 3.29
N GLU A 318 3.14 3.11 4.43
CA GLU A 318 3.10 3.87 5.68
C GLU A 318 4.45 3.84 6.40
N ARG A 319 4.97 5.02 6.77
CA ARG A 319 6.18 5.12 7.61
C ARG A 319 5.82 4.79 9.06
N ILE A 320 6.28 3.64 9.55
CA ILE A 320 5.96 3.16 10.91
C ILE A 320 7.04 3.48 11.96
N GLY A 321 8.23 3.90 11.55
CA GLY A 321 9.30 4.32 12.47
C GLY A 321 10.71 4.33 11.87
N THR A 322 11.71 4.24 12.74
CA THR A 322 13.14 4.12 12.39
C THR A 322 13.79 2.97 13.15
N LEU A 323 14.90 2.44 12.63
CA LEU A 323 15.64 1.36 13.28
C LEU A 323 16.42 1.83 14.52
N PRO A 324 16.53 1.00 15.58
CA PRO A 324 15.81 -0.26 15.77
C PRO A 324 14.33 0.00 16.08
N LEU A 325 13.43 -0.70 15.40
CA LEU A 325 12.01 -0.67 15.70
C LEU A 325 11.70 -1.77 16.70
N ARG A 326 11.10 -1.43 17.85
CA ARG A 326 10.80 -2.39 18.92
C ARG A 326 9.32 -2.43 19.19
N GLU A 327 8.77 -3.65 19.26
CA GLU A 327 7.41 -3.93 19.72
C GLU A 327 6.35 -3.00 19.10
N LYS A 328 6.50 -2.69 17.80
CA LYS A 328 5.53 -1.87 17.09
C LYS A 328 4.24 -2.68 16.95
N GLN A 329 3.18 -2.21 17.59
CA GLN A 329 1.86 -2.79 17.44
C GLN A 329 1.36 -2.60 16.01
N ILE A 330 0.95 -3.71 15.38
CA ILE A 330 0.41 -3.78 14.02
C ILE A 330 -0.80 -4.71 13.98
N CYS A 331 -1.60 -4.59 12.93
CA CYS A 331 -2.81 -5.42 12.77
C CYS A 331 -2.46 -6.71 12.03
N PRO A 332 -3.24 -7.80 12.19
CA PRO A 332 -3.11 -8.98 11.34
C PRO A 332 -3.38 -8.64 9.87
N GLY A 333 -2.62 -9.27 8.97
CA GLY A 333 -2.69 -8.99 7.55
C GLY A 333 -1.44 -9.43 6.79
N GLU A 334 -1.45 -9.23 5.48
CA GLU A 334 -0.28 -9.39 4.61
C GLU A 334 0.31 -8.03 4.33
N TYR A 335 1.60 -7.87 4.60
CA TYR A 335 2.29 -6.58 4.45
C TYR A 335 3.58 -6.72 3.66
N GLU A 336 3.97 -5.66 2.95
CA GLU A 336 5.32 -5.45 2.46
C GLU A 336 6.11 -4.61 3.46
N LEU A 337 7.01 -5.25 4.20
CA LEU A 337 7.95 -4.53 5.05
C LEU A 337 9.11 -4.00 4.22
N ARG A 338 9.29 -2.67 4.21
CA ARG A 338 10.42 -2.01 3.59
C ARG A 338 11.26 -1.24 4.61
N VAL A 339 12.56 -1.51 4.65
CA VAL A 339 13.51 -0.69 5.40
C VAL A 339 14.41 0.06 4.43
N GLN A 340 14.33 1.38 4.45
CA GLN A 340 15.19 2.25 3.67
C GLN A 340 16.46 2.57 4.47
N PHE A 341 17.62 2.16 3.95
CA PHE A 341 18.93 2.56 4.44
C PHE A 341 19.52 3.68 3.56
N PRO A 342 20.59 4.37 4.00
CA PRO A 342 21.33 5.30 3.13
C PRO A 342 21.86 4.61 1.87
N ASP A 343 22.42 3.40 2.03
CA ASP A 343 23.11 2.68 0.96
C ASP A 343 22.31 1.50 0.40
N GLY A 344 20.98 1.52 0.46
CA GLY A 344 20.14 0.46 -0.11
C GLY A 344 18.82 0.30 0.61
N GLN A 345 18.13 -0.82 0.38
CA GLN A 345 16.89 -1.13 1.07
C GLN A 345 16.80 -2.61 1.41
N PHE A 346 15.84 -2.94 2.25
CA PHE A 346 15.44 -4.30 2.57
C PHE A 346 13.95 -4.41 2.31
N LEU A 347 13.53 -5.41 1.53
CA LEU A 347 12.14 -5.66 1.21
C LEU A 347 11.77 -7.08 1.65
N LYS A 348 10.67 -7.23 2.37
CA LYS A 348 10.17 -8.55 2.78
C LYS A 348 8.67 -8.55 2.89
N ARG A 349 8.00 -9.50 2.25
CA ARG A 349 6.59 -9.80 2.53
C ARG A 349 6.47 -10.52 3.87
N VAL A 350 5.54 -10.04 4.70
CA VAL A 350 5.32 -10.53 6.05
C VAL A 350 3.83 -10.79 6.23
N THR A 351 3.49 -12.05 6.46
CA THR A 351 2.18 -12.46 6.95
C THR A 351 2.14 -12.28 8.46
N VAL A 352 1.17 -11.52 8.95
CA VAL A 352 0.99 -11.19 10.38
C VAL A 352 -0.31 -11.82 10.84
N LYS A 353 -0.24 -12.67 11.86
CA LYS A 353 -1.39 -13.26 12.54
C LYS A 353 -1.58 -12.60 13.90
N GLU A 354 -2.77 -12.82 14.46
CA GLU A 354 -3.09 -12.37 15.80
C GLU A 354 -2.10 -12.91 16.85
N ASN A 355 -1.68 -12.04 17.77
CA ASN A 355 -0.72 -12.29 18.85
C ASN A 355 0.69 -12.67 18.38
N ASP A 356 1.02 -12.51 17.09
CA ASP A 356 2.37 -12.77 16.60
C ASP A 356 3.40 -11.82 17.24
N GLN A 357 4.58 -12.35 17.54
CA GLN A 357 5.78 -11.58 17.88
C GLN A 357 6.81 -11.75 16.76
N ILE A 358 6.76 -10.85 15.78
CA ILE A 358 7.60 -10.93 14.60
C ILE A 358 8.91 -10.20 14.87
N GLU A 359 10.02 -10.95 14.87
CA GLU A 359 11.36 -10.38 14.93
C GLU A 359 12.09 -10.58 13.59
N LEU A 360 12.56 -9.48 13.01
CA LEU A 360 13.26 -9.46 11.73
C LEU A 360 14.60 -8.74 11.84
N ILE A 361 15.62 -9.31 11.20
CA ILE A 361 16.92 -8.66 11.01
C ILE A 361 16.97 -8.12 9.58
N ALA A 362 16.78 -6.82 9.43
CA ALA A 362 16.90 -6.13 8.15
C ALA A 362 18.37 -5.84 7.85
N LYS A 363 18.81 -6.19 6.63
CA LYS A 363 20.15 -5.89 6.11
C LYS A 363 20.00 -5.20 4.76
N PRO A 364 20.82 -4.17 4.44
CA PRO A 364 20.79 -3.57 3.12
C PRO A 364 21.06 -4.62 2.04
N GLN A 365 20.14 -4.76 1.10
CA GLN A 365 20.25 -5.64 -0.05
C GLN A 365 20.27 -4.80 -1.33
N PRO A 366 20.96 -5.26 -2.39
CA PRO A 366 20.89 -4.61 -3.68
C PRO A 366 19.50 -4.77 -4.29
N SER A 367 19.04 -3.75 -5.02
CA SER A 367 17.74 -3.77 -5.71
C SER A 367 17.91 -3.99 -7.21
N LEU A 368 17.04 -4.83 -7.79
CA LEU A 368 16.90 -5.06 -9.23
C LEU A 368 15.56 -4.47 -9.70
N ALA A 369 15.62 -3.41 -10.50
CA ALA A 369 14.46 -2.85 -11.19
C ALA A 369 14.19 -3.60 -12.49
N TRP A 370 12.99 -4.16 -12.63
CA TRP A 370 12.55 -4.94 -13.78
C TRP A 370 11.48 -4.19 -14.55
N PHE A 371 11.77 -3.85 -15.81
CA PHE A 371 10.85 -3.13 -16.70
C PHE A 371 9.93 -4.05 -17.51
N GLY A 372 9.97 -5.36 -17.26
CA GLY A 372 9.19 -6.31 -18.04
C GLY A 372 9.73 -6.57 -19.44
N ILE A 373 8.90 -7.25 -20.23
CA ILE A 373 9.22 -7.71 -21.58
C ILE A 373 8.52 -6.80 -22.59
N GLN A 374 9.29 -6.09 -23.41
CA GLN A 374 8.75 -5.33 -24.55
C GLN A 374 8.51 -6.26 -25.73
N GLU A 375 7.27 -6.30 -26.20
CA GLU A 375 6.88 -6.92 -27.46
C GLU A 375 6.19 -5.88 -28.34
N LYS A 376 6.66 -5.72 -29.58
CA LYS A 376 6.08 -4.74 -30.51
C LYS A 376 4.79 -5.23 -31.18
N GLU A 377 4.53 -6.55 -31.25
CA GLU A 377 3.29 -7.14 -31.79
C GLU A 377 3.09 -8.59 -31.29
N GLY A 378 1.94 -8.96 -30.73
CA GLY A 378 1.65 -10.33 -30.22
C GLY A 378 1.61 -10.43 -28.69
N LYS A 379 1.05 -11.53 -28.13
CA LYS A 379 1.06 -11.79 -26.69
C LYS A 379 2.34 -12.53 -26.31
N ALA A 380 3.16 -11.89 -25.48
CA ALA A 380 4.37 -12.49 -24.96
C ALA A 380 4.00 -13.66 -24.06
N PRO A 381 4.81 -14.74 -24.01
CA PRO A 381 4.72 -15.68 -22.90
C PRO A 381 5.21 -14.94 -21.64
N SER A 382 4.30 -14.27 -20.92
CA SER A 382 4.58 -13.60 -19.65
C SER A 382 4.80 -14.58 -18.48
N GLN A 383 4.94 -15.88 -18.76
CA GLN A 383 5.10 -16.90 -17.73
C GLN A 383 6.26 -17.81 -18.09
N PRO A 384 7.30 -17.97 -17.24
CA PRO A 384 7.35 -17.68 -15.80
C PRO A 384 8.48 -16.72 -15.33
N ILE A 385 8.86 -15.69 -16.09
CA ILE A 385 10.02 -14.83 -15.75
C ILE A 385 9.84 -14.07 -14.43
N ASP A 386 8.70 -13.40 -14.23
CA ASP A 386 8.46 -12.65 -13.00
C ASP A 386 8.46 -13.56 -11.77
N ALA A 387 7.95 -14.78 -11.93
CA ALA A 387 8.00 -15.80 -10.89
C ALA A 387 9.44 -16.22 -10.54
N TRP A 388 10.33 -16.34 -11.53
CA TRP A 388 11.75 -16.63 -11.29
C TRP A 388 12.50 -15.46 -10.67
N LEU A 389 12.21 -14.23 -11.08
CA LEU A 389 12.79 -13.04 -10.44
C LEU A 389 12.36 -12.96 -8.97
N ASN A 390 11.10 -13.22 -8.67
CA ASN A 390 10.58 -13.23 -7.30
C ASN A 390 11.14 -14.37 -6.42
N GLN A 391 11.87 -15.33 -6.99
CA GLN A 391 12.58 -16.38 -6.25
C GLN A 391 14.01 -15.99 -5.85
N LEU A 392 14.54 -14.87 -6.35
CA LEU A 392 15.86 -14.40 -5.97
C LEU A 392 15.86 -13.96 -4.50
N SER A 393 16.80 -14.50 -3.72
CA SER A 393 16.85 -14.37 -2.26
C SER A 393 17.78 -13.26 -1.77
N THR A 394 18.68 -12.81 -2.64
CA THR A 394 19.73 -11.84 -2.32
C THR A 394 19.51 -10.46 -2.95
N TRP A 395 18.42 -10.30 -3.70
CA TRP A 395 18.03 -9.07 -4.40
C TRP A 395 16.63 -8.65 -4.00
N ASN A 396 16.42 -7.34 -3.81
CA ASN A 396 15.06 -6.79 -3.77
C ASN A 396 14.58 -6.58 -5.21
N ILE A 397 13.49 -7.23 -5.61
CA ILE A 397 12.94 -7.05 -6.96
C ILE A 397 11.91 -5.93 -6.94
N ILE A 398 12.12 -4.93 -7.79
CA ILE A 398 11.19 -3.82 -8.01
C ILE A 398 10.60 -4.00 -9.40
N HIS A 399 9.32 -4.39 -9.48
CA HIS A 399 8.60 -4.45 -10.75
C HIS A 399 8.14 -3.05 -11.13
N ILE A 400 8.50 -2.60 -12.33
CA ILE A 400 8.10 -1.29 -12.87
C ILE A 400 7.04 -1.53 -13.95
N ASP A 401 5.81 -1.09 -13.70
CA ASP A 401 4.74 -1.18 -14.68
C ASP A 401 4.81 -0.01 -15.67
N SER A 402 4.49 -0.27 -16.93
CA SER A 402 4.49 0.69 -18.03
C SER A 402 3.54 1.89 -17.81
N THR A 403 2.60 1.78 -16.87
CA THR A 403 1.67 2.86 -16.50
C THR A 403 2.22 3.84 -15.46
N ASP A 404 3.39 3.57 -14.85
CA ASP A 404 4.03 4.43 -13.84
C ASP A 404 4.73 5.66 -14.47
N ASN A 405 4.07 6.23 -15.49
CA ASN A 405 4.56 7.20 -16.48
C ASN A 405 4.90 8.59 -15.96
N THR A 406 4.73 8.87 -14.66
CA THR A 406 4.94 10.24 -14.13
C THR A 406 6.40 10.56 -13.82
N ARG A 407 7.30 9.55 -13.81
CA ARG A 407 8.70 9.72 -13.35
C ARG A 407 9.78 9.34 -14.35
N ILE A 408 9.43 8.74 -15.49
CA ILE A 408 10.40 8.26 -16.49
C ILE A 408 10.15 9.01 -17.80
N THR A 409 11.10 9.87 -18.20
CA THR A 409 10.97 10.71 -19.40
C THR A 409 11.37 10.02 -20.71
N HIS A 410 11.97 8.83 -20.63
CA HIS A 410 12.49 8.06 -21.76
C HIS A 410 12.11 6.58 -21.60
N ASP A 411 11.84 5.87 -22.72
CA ASP A 411 11.56 4.44 -22.68
C ASP A 411 12.77 3.64 -22.12
N PRO A 412 12.64 2.95 -20.96
CA PRO A 412 13.73 2.16 -20.40
C PRO A 412 14.23 1.05 -21.33
N HIS A 413 13.36 0.47 -22.18
CA HIS A 413 13.77 -0.52 -23.17
C HIS A 413 14.61 0.13 -24.27
N GLU A 414 14.23 1.31 -24.74
CA GLU A 414 15.06 2.05 -25.71
C GLU A 414 16.42 2.39 -25.12
N LEU A 415 16.47 2.85 -23.87
CA LEU A 415 17.71 3.15 -23.17
C LEU A 415 18.64 1.94 -23.06
N LEU A 416 18.11 0.78 -22.66
CA LEU A 416 18.92 -0.41 -22.41
C LEU A 416 19.32 -1.17 -23.68
N PHE A 417 18.58 -1.02 -24.78
CA PHE A 417 18.83 -1.78 -26.01
C PHE A 417 19.35 -0.96 -27.19
N SER A 418 19.43 0.38 -27.08
CA SER A 418 19.92 1.25 -28.16
C SER A 418 21.43 1.12 -28.40
N SER A 419 22.23 0.92 -27.34
CA SER A 419 23.69 0.82 -27.46
C SER A 419 24.31 -0.03 -26.34
N SER A 420 25.58 -0.43 -26.51
CA SER A 420 26.33 -1.14 -25.47
C SER A 420 26.73 -0.26 -24.28
N THR A 421 26.52 1.05 -24.37
CA THR A 421 26.79 2.04 -23.32
C THR A 421 25.58 2.92 -23.06
N ILE A 422 25.41 3.43 -21.84
CA ILE A 422 24.31 4.35 -21.52
C ILE A 422 24.78 5.81 -21.52
N ASN A 423 23.91 6.69 -22.03
CA ASN A 423 24.07 8.13 -21.92
C ASN A 423 24.02 8.58 -20.44
N PRO A 424 25.02 9.33 -19.94
CA PRO A 424 25.09 9.73 -18.53
C PRO A 424 23.88 10.53 -18.01
N GLU A 425 23.29 11.42 -18.81
CA GLU A 425 22.13 12.20 -18.37
C GLU A 425 20.88 11.32 -18.24
N GLN A 426 20.66 10.41 -19.19
CA GLN A 426 19.55 9.46 -19.12
C GLN A 426 19.73 8.48 -17.95
N ALA A 427 20.95 7.99 -17.70
CA ALA A 427 21.28 7.21 -16.50
C ALA A 427 20.96 7.96 -15.22
N ARG A 428 21.32 9.25 -15.14
CA ARG A 428 21.08 10.08 -13.95
C ARG A 428 19.58 10.24 -13.67
N VAL A 429 18.78 10.50 -14.69
CA VAL A 429 17.32 10.59 -14.55
C VAL A 429 16.72 9.26 -14.05
N LEU A 430 17.12 8.14 -14.66
CA LEU A 430 16.60 6.82 -14.29
C LEU A 430 16.97 6.41 -12.86
N THR A 431 18.19 6.72 -12.43
CA THR A 431 18.69 6.38 -11.10
C THR A 431 18.09 7.24 -10.00
N GLN A 432 17.82 8.52 -10.28
CA GLN A 432 17.15 9.41 -9.34
C GLN A 432 15.70 8.99 -9.07
N SER A 433 15.00 8.45 -10.07
CA SER A 433 13.58 8.07 -9.95
C SER A 433 13.35 6.71 -9.29
N ILE A 434 14.12 5.68 -9.65
CA ILE A 434 13.87 4.28 -9.25
C ILE A 434 14.78 3.82 -8.10
N LYS A 435 15.96 4.43 -7.92
CA LYS A 435 16.94 4.11 -6.86
C LYS A 435 17.27 2.60 -6.76
N ALA A 436 17.46 1.94 -7.90
CA ALA A 436 17.91 0.55 -7.98
C ALA A 436 19.41 0.44 -8.26
N ASP A 437 20.00 -0.71 -7.94
CA ASP A 437 21.43 -0.99 -8.13
C ASP A 437 21.71 -1.77 -9.43
N LEU A 438 20.69 -2.45 -9.92
CA LEU A 438 20.67 -3.17 -11.18
C LEU A 438 19.33 -2.89 -11.87
N PHE A 439 19.40 -2.61 -13.16
CA PHE A 439 18.26 -2.38 -14.02
C PHE A 439 18.23 -3.48 -15.08
N ALA A 440 17.04 -4.02 -15.32
CA ALA A 440 16.84 -5.09 -16.27
C ALA A 440 15.57 -4.86 -17.09
N ALA A 441 15.68 -5.14 -18.38
CA ALA A 441 14.55 -5.16 -19.30
C ALA A 441 14.76 -6.30 -20.29
N ALA A 442 13.66 -6.82 -20.83
CA ALA A 442 13.73 -7.80 -21.90
C ALA A 442 12.97 -7.33 -23.13
N ARG A 443 13.37 -7.82 -24.31
CA ARG A 443 12.61 -7.68 -25.55
C ARG A 443 12.58 -8.99 -26.32
N VAL A 444 11.47 -9.21 -27.01
CA VAL A 444 11.33 -10.37 -27.89
C VAL A 444 11.93 -10.04 -29.26
N VAL A 445 12.90 -10.85 -29.70
CA VAL A 445 13.50 -10.73 -31.04
C VAL A 445 12.96 -11.83 -31.94
N ARG A 446 12.34 -11.39 -33.05
CA ARG A 446 11.83 -12.26 -34.10
C ARG A 446 12.85 -12.40 -35.22
N GLN A 447 12.92 -13.60 -35.78
CA GLN A 447 13.62 -13.86 -37.02
C GLN A 447 12.59 -14.35 -38.03
N LYS A 448 12.24 -13.50 -39.01
CA LYS A 448 11.06 -13.68 -39.88
C LYS A 448 9.76 -13.70 -39.04
N THR A 449 8.92 -14.71 -39.20
CA THR A 449 7.64 -14.88 -38.48
C THR A 449 7.77 -15.63 -37.14
N ILE A 450 8.96 -16.15 -36.81
CA ILE A 450 9.19 -16.99 -35.62
C ILE A 450 9.83 -16.17 -34.51
N ILE A 451 9.21 -16.19 -33.33
CA ILE A 451 9.82 -15.71 -32.08
C ILE A 451 10.99 -16.63 -31.75
N ARG A 452 12.22 -16.10 -31.72
CA ARG A 452 13.43 -16.92 -31.62
C ARG A 452 14.23 -16.65 -30.35
N PHE A 453 14.42 -15.38 -30.00
CA PHE A 453 15.26 -15.01 -28.86
C PHE A 453 14.54 -14.06 -27.92
N LEU A 454 14.80 -14.25 -26.63
CA LEU A 454 14.60 -13.25 -25.60
C LEU A 454 15.94 -12.54 -25.39
N GLU A 455 16.00 -11.26 -25.73
CA GLU A 455 17.14 -10.43 -25.33
C GLU A 455 16.87 -9.83 -23.96
N VAL A 456 17.76 -10.05 -23.01
CA VAL A 456 17.67 -9.50 -21.66
C VAL A 456 18.88 -8.60 -21.41
N ALA A 457 18.62 -7.32 -21.21
CA ALA A 457 19.63 -6.32 -20.88
C ALA A 457 19.75 -6.17 -19.36
N PHE A 458 20.99 -6.05 -18.89
CA PHE A 458 21.33 -5.70 -17.52
C PHE A 458 22.26 -4.50 -17.50
N TRP A 459 21.96 -3.53 -16.63
CA TRP A 459 22.77 -2.33 -16.43
C TRP A 459 22.87 -1.98 -14.95
N SER A 460 24.05 -1.57 -14.48
CA SER A 460 24.25 -1.05 -13.13
C SER A 460 24.67 0.42 -13.21
N PRO A 461 24.17 1.32 -12.34
CA PRO A 461 24.58 2.73 -12.29
C PRO A 461 26.08 2.95 -12.10
N LEU A 462 26.76 1.92 -11.58
CA LEU A 462 28.21 1.92 -11.37
C LEU A 462 28.98 1.58 -12.65
N SER A 463 28.31 1.42 -13.79
CA SER A 463 28.93 1.08 -15.05
C SER A 463 28.34 1.89 -16.18
N SER A 464 29.19 2.32 -17.12
CA SER A 464 28.75 2.87 -18.39
C SER A 464 28.20 1.80 -19.35
N HIS A 465 28.42 0.51 -19.08
CA HIS A 465 28.16 -0.56 -20.03
C HIS A 465 26.88 -1.35 -19.72
N VAL A 466 26.13 -1.68 -20.77
CA VAL A 466 24.99 -2.57 -20.72
C VAL A 466 25.40 -3.96 -21.20
N LYS A 467 24.97 -5.00 -20.49
CA LYS A 467 25.16 -6.39 -20.91
C LYS A 467 23.85 -6.98 -21.40
N VAL A 468 23.81 -7.32 -22.68
CA VAL A 468 22.68 -8.01 -23.30
C VAL A 468 22.99 -9.50 -23.42
N TYR A 469 22.04 -10.34 -23.01
CA TYR A 469 22.04 -11.78 -23.20
C TYR A 469 20.95 -12.15 -24.20
N ALA A 470 21.31 -12.82 -25.29
CA ALA A 470 20.33 -13.42 -26.19
C ALA A 470 20.09 -14.88 -25.77
N ILE A 471 18.88 -15.18 -25.34
CA ILE A 471 18.46 -16.51 -24.88
C ILE A 471 17.47 -17.08 -25.90
N ASP A 472 17.77 -18.24 -26.45
CA ASP A 472 16.81 -18.96 -27.29
C ASP A 472 15.62 -19.42 -26.43
N PHE A 473 14.40 -19.19 -26.88
CA PHE A 473 13.19 -19.61 -26.14
C PHE A 473 13.13 -21.13 -25.90
N ARG A 474 13.86 -21.93 -26.68
CA ARG A 474 14.00 -23.38 -26.48
C ARG A 474 14.96 -23.73 -25.34
N GLU A 475 15.72 -22.76 -24.85
CA GLU A 475 16.77 -22.92 -23.83
C GLU A 475 16.55 -21.97 -22.64
N MET A 476 15.31 -21.73 -22.24
CA MET A 476 14.98 -20.85 -21.10
C MET A 476 15.57 -21.32 -19.76
N ASN A 477 15.98 -22.58 -19.65
CA ASN A 477 16.79 -23.08 -18.54
C ASN A 477 18.15 -22.36 -18.41
N LYS A 478 18.72 -21.84 -19.51
CA LYS A 478 19.91 -20.98 -19.48
C LYS A 478 19.62 -19.64 -18.81
N PHE A 479 18.43 -19.08 -18.98
CA PHE A 479 18.02 -17.87 -18.28
C PHE A 479 17.85 -18.12 -16.78
N GLN A 480 17.20 -19.22 -16.38
CA GLN A 480 17.14 -19.62 -14.98
C GLN A 480 18.55 -19.79 -14.37
N SER A 481 19.48 -20.38 -15.13
CA SER A 481 20.87 -20.54 -14.70
C SER A 481 21.57 -19.18 -14.54
N LEU A 482 21.34 -18.24 -15.47
CA LEU A 482 21.82 -16.85 -15.35
C LEU A 482 21.27 -16.17 -14.10
N LEU A 483 19.96 -16.28 -13.83
CA LEU A 483 19.34 -15.71 -12.63
C LEU A 483 19.89 -16.35 -11.35
N ARG A 484 20.12 -17.67 -11.32
CA ARG A 484 20.80 -18.34 -10.19
C ARG A 484 22.20 -17.80 -9.97
N ASN A 485 22.98 -17.59 -11.03
CA ASN A 485 24.32 -17.01 -10.91
C ASN A 485 24.26 -15.55 -10.44
N ILE A 486 23.24 -14.80 -10.88
CA ILE A 486 22.95 -13.46 -10.37
C ILE A 486 22.57 -13.51 -8.89
N ASP A 487 21.94 -14.57 -8.39
CA ASP A 487 21.52 -14.70 -6.97
C ASP A 487 22.58 -15.35 -6.07
N GLN A 488 23.60 -16.03 -6.61
CA GLN A 488 24.63 -16.69 -5.80
C GLN A 488 25.44 -15.69 -4.94
N PRO A 489 25.69 -15.97 -3.65
CA PRO A 489 26.60 -15.17 -2.83
C PRO A 489 27.99 -15.05 -3.47
N LEU A 490 28.67 -13.92 -3.23
CA LEU A 490 30.02 -13.72 -3.73
C LEU A 490 31.03 -14.33 -2.76
N ASP A 491 31.78 -15.33 -3.23
CA ASP A 491 32.89 -15.92 -2.49
C ASP A 491 34.09 -14.95 -2.53
N LEU A 492 34.09 -13.99 -1.60
CA LEU A 492 35.12 -12.96 -1.49
C LEU A 492 36.36 -13.41 -0.72
N LEU A 493 36.24 -14.49 0.04
CA LEU A 493 37.29 -15.00 0.91
C LEU A 493 37.42 -16.52 0.74
N SER A 494 38.64 -17.03 0.81
CA SER A 494 38.93 -18.46 0.83
C SER A 494 39.76 -18.82 2.07
N PRO A 495 39.50 -19.97 2.72
CA PRO A 495 40.37 -20.46 3.78
C PRO A 495 41.72 -20.86 3.20
N TRP A 496 42.78 -20.53 3.92
CA TRP A 496 44.14 -20.88 3.54
C TRP A 496 44.85 -21.56 4.71
N LEU A 497 45.44 -22.72 4.40
CA LEU A 497 46.15 -23.55 5.38
C LEU A 497 47.66 -23.30 5.38
N GLY A 498 48.19 -22.52 4.44
CA GLY A 498 49.64 -22.40 4.30
C GLY A 498 50.29 -23.58 3.58
N LEU A 499 49.53 -24.31 2.77
CA LEU A 499 49.99 -25.50 2.04
C LEU A 499 49.72 -25.37 0.54
N GLU A 500 50.68 -25.76 -0.29
CA GLU A 500 50.45 -26.10 -1.69
C GLU A 500 50.47 -27.62 -1.83
N THR A 501 49.45 -28.19 -2.48
CA THR A 501 49.26 -29.63 -2.55
C THR A 501 48.99 -30.09 -3.97
N ILE A 502 49.35 -31.34 -4.27
CA ILE A 502 49.10 -31.96 -5.57
C ILE A 502 48.52 -33.36 -5.40
N GLN A 503 47.60 -33.72 -6.28
CA GLN A 503 47.16 -35.10 -6.44
C GLN A 503 48.18 -35.85 -7.29
N VAL A 504 48.91 -36.79 -6.70
CA VAL A 504 49.82 -37.67 -7.44
C VAL A 504 49.04 -38.90 -7.91
N LYS A 505 49.12 -39.21 -9.21
CA LYS A 505 48.43 -40.36 -9.79
C LYS A 505 48.91 -41.67 -9.12
N GLY A 506 47.98 -42.48 -8.62
CA GLY A 506 48.28 -43.74 -7.94
C GLY A 506 48.59 -43.62 -6.44
N GLN A 507 48.62 -42.41 -5.88
CA GLN A 507 48.79 -42.17 -4.44
C GLN A 507 47.46 -41.78 -3.80
N ASN A 508 47.14 -42.41 -2.66
CA ASN A 508 46.00 -42.01 -1.83
C ASN A 508 46.36 -40.75 -1.03
N GLY A 509 45.50 -39.73 -1.09
CA GLY A 509 45.74 -38.44 -0.46
C GLY A 509 46.43 -37.42 -1.36
N LEU A 510 46.75 -36.27 -0.78
CA LEU A 510 47.43 -35.16 -1.44
C LEU A 510 48.85 -35.01 -0.92
N LYS A 511 49.82 -34.93 -1.83
CA LYS A 511 51.20 -34.66 -1.47
C LYS A 511 51.40 -33.16 -1.27
N ILE A 512 52.05 -32.79 -0.18
CA ILE A 512 52.44 -31.40 0.12
C ILE A 512 53.66 -31.06 -0.72
N LEU A 513 53.52 -30.07 -1.60
CA LEU A 513 54.60 -29.54 -2.43
C LEU A 513 55.37 -28.46 -1.69
N PHE A 514 54.66 -27.60 -0.97
CA PHE A 514 55.26 -26.44 -0.32
C PHE A 514 54.52 -26.11 0.97
N VAL A 515 55.27 -25.72 2.01
CA VAL A 515 54.74 -25.20 3.28
C VAL A 515 55.14 -23.74 3.41
N HIS A 516 54.16 -22.83 3.40
CA HIS A 516 54.46 -21.42 3.41
C HIS A 516 55.03 -20.96 4.77
N PRO A 517 56.14 -20.19 4.76
CA PRO A 517 56.83 -19.80 5.99
C PRO A 517 56.06 -18.84 6.89
N ASN A 518 54.94 -18.28 6.43
CA ASN A 518 54.04 -17.43 7.22
C ASN A 518 52.60 -17.99 7.23
N GLY A 519 52.42 -19.23 6.79
CA GLY A 519 51.11 -19.88 6.73
C GLY A 519 50.78 -20.69 7.99
N PRO A 520 49.50 -21.02 8.23
CA PRO A 520 49.07 -21.78 9.41
C PRO A 520 49.75 -23.14 9.60
N ALA A 521 50.12 -23.83 8.52
CA ALA A 521 50.78 -25.13 8.59
C ALA A 521 52.29 -25.06 8.84
N LYS A 522 52.88 -23.87 8.98
CA LYS A 522 54.32 -23.71 9.24
C LYS A 522 54.71 -24.45 10.51
N GLY A 523 55.68 -25.36 10.41
CA GLY A 523 56.17 -26.16 11.54
C GLY A 523 55.24 -27.30 11.97
N LEU A 524 54.06 -27.41 11.37
CA LEU A 524 53.07 -28.46 11.62
C LEU A 524 53.10 -29.53 10.53
N ALA A 525 53.47 -29.18 9.30
CA ALA A 525 53.62 -30.10 8.18
C ALA A 525 54.97 -29.87 7.47
N LYS A 526 55.40 -30.84 6.66
CA LYS A 526 56.63 -30.77 5.86
C LYS A 526 56.37 -31.01 4.38
N GLU A 527 57.25 -30.48 3.55
CA GLU A 527 57.26 -30.79 2.12
C GLU A 527 57.46 -32.29 1.91
N GLY A 528 56.67 -32.88 1.03
CA GLY A 528 56.66 -34.32 0.75
C GLY A 528 55.65 -35.12 1.57
N ASP A 529 55.13 -34.58 2.68
CA ASP A 529 54.10 -35.23 3.49
C ASP A 529 52.80 -35.48 2.69
N VAL A 530 51.97 -36.41 3.17
CA VAL A 530 50.73 -36.81 2.50
C VAL A 530 49.53 -36.59 3.40
N ILE A 531 48.61 -35.74 2.96
CA ILE A 531 47.32 -35.49 3.61
C ILE A 531 46.33 -36.53 3.10
N SER A 532 45.93 -37.46 3.97
CA SER A 532 45.00 -38.54 3.63
C SER A 532 43.53 -38.23 3.97
N ALA A 533 43.30 -37.38 4.99
CA ALA A 533 41.96 -37.00 5.41
C ALA A 533 41.90 -35.60 6.04
N VAL A 534 40.72 -34.96 5.98
CA VAL A 534 40.38 -33.73 6.72
C VAL A 534 39.14 -34.02 7.56
N ASN A 535 39.22 -33.81 8.87
CA ASN A 535 38.14 -34.11 9.82
C ASN A 535 37.59 -35.55 9.68
N GLY A 536 38.47 -36.50 9.34
CA GLY A 536 38.12 -37.90 9.12
C GLY A 536 37.57 -38.24 7.72
N ALA A 537 37.24 -37.24 6.89
CA ALA A 537 36.82 -37.47 5.51
C ALA A 537 38.05 -37.61 4.58
N LEU A 538 38.03 -38.63 3.72
CA LEU A 538 39.12 -38.87 2.76
C LEU A 538 39.28 -37.71 1.79
N VAL A 539 40.53 -37.32 1.55
CA VAL A 539 40.86 -36.24 0.61
C VAL A 539 41.43 -36.84 -0.67
N THR A 540 40.75 -36.57 -1.78
CA THR A 540 41.10 -37.09 -3.12
C THR A 540 41.29 -35.98 -4.16
N THR A 541 41.11 -34.71 -3.76
CA THR A 541 41.35 -33.54 -4.60
C THR A 541 41.76 -32.36 -3.72
N PRO A 542 42.57 -31.39 -4.24
CA PRO A 542 42.91 -30.17 -3.52
C PRO A 542 41.70 -29.39 -3.01
N LYS A 543 40.58 -29.39 -3.77
CA LYS A 543 39.34 -28.71 -3.38
C LYS A 543 38.74 -29.29 -2.10
N ASN A 544 38.73 -30.61 -1.95
CA ASN A 544 38.18 -31.28 -0.76
C ASN A 544 39.14 -31.23 0.45
N CYS A 545 40.35 -30.69 0.26
CA CYS A 545 41.28 -30.43 1.35
C CYS A 545 41.00 -29.11 2.09
N LEU A 546 40.32 -28.17 1.42
CA LEU A 546 39.97 -26.88 1.98
C LEU A 546 38.67 -27.00 2.79
N PRO A 547 38.63 -26.53 4.04
CA PRO A 547 37.42 -26.59 4.84
C PRO A 547 36.35 -25.61 4.34
N ALA A 548 35.09 -25.90 4.62
CA ALA A 548 33.99 -24.98 4.32
C ALA A 548 33.83 -23.86 5.36
N SER A 549 34.46 -24.00 6.53
CA SER A 549 34.48 -23.01 7.61
C SER A 549 35.91 -22.59 7.97
N TYR A 550 36.02 -21.61 8.86
CA TYR A 550 37.30 -21.13 9.40
C TYR A 550 37.61 -21.72 10.78
N ASP A 551 36.85 -22.74 11.19
CA ASP A 551 37.08 -23.43 12.46
C ASP A 551 38.34 -24.31 12.39
N PRO A 552 38.97 -24.62 13.54
CA PRO A 552 40.07 -25.56 13.58
C PRO A 552 39.69 -26.90 12.93
N ILE A 553 40.52 -27.36 12.00
CA ILE A 553 40.35 -28.66 11.34
C ILE A 553 41.47 -29.61 11.73
N LYS A 554 41.21 -30.91 11.60
CA LYS A 554 42.21 -31.97 11.79
C LYS A 554 42.64 -32.53 10.43
N LEU A 555 43.89 -32.32 10.07
CA LEU A 555 44.52 -32.96 8.92
C LEU A 555 45.15 -34.29 9.36
N LYS A 556 44.83 -35.38 8.68
CA LYS A 556 45.54 -36.63 8.83
C LYS A 556 46.74 -36.64 7.88
N ILE A 557 47.92 -36.39 8.44
CA ILE A 557 49.19 -36.37 7.72
C ILE A 557 49.98 -37.61 8.13
N ALA A 558 50.21 -38.53 7.20
CA ALA A 558 50.64 -39.89 7.51
C ALA A 558 49.73 -40.53 8.60
N ASP A 559 50.30 -41.00 9.72
CA ASP A 559 49.55 -41.57 10.86
C ASP A 559 49.23 -40.55 11.96
N GLN A 560 49.61 -39.29 11.78
CA GLN A 560 49.38 -38.22 12.75
C GLN A 560 48.14 -37.39 12.39
N SER A 561 47.39 -37.00 13.42
CA SER A 561 46.27 -36.07 13.29
C SER A 561 46.68 -34.71 13.82
N ILE A 562 46.82 -33.74 12.93
CA ILE A 562 47.32 -32.40 13.25
C ILE A 562 46.17 -31.39 13.17
N ALA A 563 45.97 -30.62 14.25
CA ALA A 563 45.01 -29.54 14.28
C ALA A 563 45.60 -28.28 13.61
N ILE A 564 44.88 -27.71 12.65
CA ILE A 564 45.26 -26.47 11.96
C ILE A 564 44.05 -25.54 11.92
N THR A 565 44.27 -24.28 12.25
CA THR A 565 43.24 -23.23 12.12
C THR A 565 43.46 -22.48 10.80
N PRO A 566 42.53 -22.56 9.84
CA PRO A 566 42.64 -21.82 8.58
C PRO A 566 42.58 -20.31 8.81
N ILE A 567 43.28 -19.54 7.97
CA ILE A 567 43.10 -18.09 7.93
C ILE A 567 42.27 -17.69 6.70
N LYS A 568 41.45 -16.65 6.86
CA LYS A 568 40.70 -16.03 5.76
C LYS A 568 41.68 -15.36 4.81
N THR A 569 41.51 -15.47 3.50
CA THR A 569 42.33 -14.74 2.52
C THR A 569 41.45 -14.24 1.39
N ILE A 570 41.77 -13.07 0.83
CA ILE A 570 41.03 -12.49 -0.29
C ILE A 570 41.21 -13.38 -1.54
N VAL A 571 40.15 -13.48 -2.35
CA VAL A 571 40.19 -14.12 -3.67
C VAL A 571 39.72 -13.16 -4.76
N GLU A 572 40.25 -13.36 -5.96
CA GLU A 572 39.82 -12.68 -7.15
C GLU A 572 38.58 -13.34 -7.75
N LEU A 573 37.50 -12.56 -7.88
CA LEU A 573 36.32 -13.02 -8.61
C LEU A 573 36.60 -13.15 -10.11
N PRO A 574 36.03 -14.16 -10.78
CA PRO A 574 36.09 -14.28 -12.23
C PRO A 574 35.09 -13.33 -12.91
N PHE A 575 35.55 -12.57 -13.91
CA PHE A 575 34.69 -11.70 -14.74
C PHE A 575 34.48 -12.23 -16.17
N LEU A 576 34.89 -13.47 -16.45
CA LEU A 576 34.87 -14.03 -17.81
C LEU A 576 33.44 -14.31 -18.35
N PRO A 577 33.23 -14.23 -19.69
CA PRO A 577 32.04 -13.57 -20.23
C PRO A 577 30.80 -14.44 -20.52
N LYS A 578 30.82 -15.76 -20.29
CA LYS A 578 29.73 -16.65 -20.77
C LYS A 578 28.67 -17.02 -19.73
N GLN A 579 28.90 -16.81 -18.44
CA GLN A 579 27.99 -17.30 -17.40
C GLN A 579 27.78 -16.34 -16.21
N VAL A 580 28.48 -15.21 -16.20
CA VAL A 580 28.47 -14.26 -15.10
C VAL A 580 27.89 -12.94 -15.60
N CYS A 581 27.06 -12.27 -14.80
CA CYS A 581 26.59 -10.90 -15.05
C CYS A 581 27.48 -9.89 -14.30
N PRO A 582 28.44 -9.23 -14.97
CA PRO A 582 29.37 -8.31 -14.29
C PRO A 582 28.63 -7.12 -13.65
N GLN A 583 27.54 -6.66 -14.26
CA GLN A 583 26.67 -5.59 -13.72
C GLN A 583 26.04 -5.99 -12.38
N ALA A 584 25.61 -7.25 -12.26
CA ALA A 584 25.07 -7.77 -11.00
C ALA A 584 26.18 -7.89 -9.93
N ILE A 585 27.38 -8.33 -10.33
CA ILE A 585 28.52 -8.43 -9.43
C ILE A 585 28.93 -7.05 -8.88
N VAL A 586 29.11 -6.04 -9.73
CA VAL A 586 29.58 -4.72 -9.27
C VAL A 586 28.58 -4.06 -8.33
N ALA A 587 27.27 -4.20 -8.60
CA ALA A 587 26.20 -3.71 -7.72
C ALA A 587 26.31 -4.32 -6.31
N ARG A 588 26.52 -5.64 -6.22
CA ARG A 588 26.69 -6.34 -4.94
C ARG A 588 27.98 -6.00 -4.22
N LEU A 589 29.10 -5.96 -4.95
CA LEU A 589 30.39 -5.57 -4.39
C LEU A 589 30.32 -4.18 -3.77
N SER A 590 29.64 -3.24 -4.43
CA SER A 590 29.43 -1.90 -3.90
C SER A 590 28.70 -1.92 -2.55
N LYS A 591 27.62 -2.71 -2.45
CA LYS A 591 26.90 -2.84 -1.18
C LYS A 591 27.76 -3.49 -0.10
N LEU A 592 28.41 -4.62 -0.40
CA LEU A 592 29.28 -5.32 0.55
C LEU A 592 30.43 -4.42 1.05
N GLY A 593 31.02 -3.61 0.19
CA GLY A 593 32.04 -2.61 0.56
C GLY A 593 31.52 -1.60 1.59
N SER A 594 30.28 -1.13 1.43
CA SER A 594 29.68 -0.14 2.35
C SER A 594 29.21 -0.73 3.68
N TYR A 595 28.58 -1.90 3.69
CA TYR A 595 27.86 -2.40 4.88
C TYR A 595 28.50 -3.59 5.60
N ALA A 596 29.43 -4.34 4.99
CA ALA A 596 29.95 -5.55 5.62
C ALA A 596 30.66 -5.23 6.94
N GLU A 597 30.41 -6.03 7.98
CA GLU A 597 30.99 -5.81 9.32
C GLU A 597 32.49 -6.13 9.34
N ASP A 598 32.85 -7.26 8.75
CA ASP A 598 34.23 -7.74 8.64
C ASP A 598 35.05 -6.81 7.73
N PRO A 599 36.08 -6.11 8.26
CA PRO A 599 36.92 -5.22 7.45
C PRO A 599 37.59 -5.92 6.26
N LEU A 600 37.89 -7.22 6.39
CA LEU A 600 38.49 -7.99 5.30
C LEU A 600 37.50 -8.25 4.17
N ILE A 601 36.20 -8.42 4.48
CA ILE A 601 35.14 -8.52 3.46
C ILE A 601 35.01 -7.19 2.71
N ARG A 602 35.03 -6.05 3.43
CA ARG A 602 35.01 -4.72 2.79
C ARG A 602 36.19 -4.53 1.85
N ALA A 603 37.41 -4.78 2.33
CA ALA A 603 38.62 -4.69 1.52
C ALA A 603 38.59 -5.63 0.30
N SER A 604 38.08 -6.87 0.46
CA SER A 604 37.90 -7.81 -0.64
C SER A 604 36.87 -7.34 -1.66
N ALA A 605 35.76 -6.76 -1.18
CA ALA A 605 34.70 -6.23 -2.04
C ALA A 605 35.20 -5.05 -2.87
N ASP A 606 35.91 -4.10 -2.24
CA ASP A 606 36.52 -2.96 -2.92
C ASP A 606 37.60 -3.39 -3.91
N PHE A 607 38.44 -4.37 -3.54
CA PHE A 607 39.47 -4.92 -4.43
C PHE A 607 38.86 -5.55 -5.67
N ASN A 608 37.84 -6.39 -5.50
CA ASN A 608 37.14 -6.99 -6.64
C ASN A 608 36.35 -5.96 -7.45
N ARG A 609 35.85 -4.88 -6.82
CA ARG A 609 35.21 -3.76 -7.53
C ARG A 609 36.21 -2.99 -8.37
N ALA A 610 37.42 -2.73 -7.88
CA ALA A 610 38.50 -2.15 -8.68
C ALA A 610 38.88 -3.04 -9.87
N ARG A 611 38.96 -4.36 -9.66
CA ARG A 611 39.18 -5.34 -10.74
C ARG A 611 38.04 -5.38 -11.75
N TYR A 612 36.80 -5.15 -11.34
CA TYR A 612 35.68 -4.99 -12.25
C TYR A 612 35.92 -3.81 -13.21
N PHE A 613 36.27 -2.63 -12.70
CA PHE A 613 36.55 -1.47 -13.54
C PHE A 613 37.74 -1.70 -14.46
N PHE A 614 38.80 -2.36 -13.96
CA PHE A 614 39.93 -2.78 -14.78
C PHE A 614 39.49 -3.69 -15.94
N PHE A 615 38.64 -4.67 -15.66
CA PHE A 615 38.09 -5.59 -16.68
C PHE A 615 37.21 -4.86 -17.71
N MET A 616 36.49 -3.81 -17.29
CA MET A 616 35.67 -2.96 -18.16
C MET A 616 36.48 -1.89 -18.91
N ASN A 617 37.82 -1.93 -18.83
CA ASN A 617 38.75 -0.95 -19.39
C ASN A 617 38.63 0.48 -18.82
N ASP A 618 38.00 0.64 -17.65
CA ASP A 618 37.97 1.90 -16.93
C ASP A 618 39.17 1.96 -15.96
N PHE A 619 40.34 2.17 -16.54
CA PHE A 619 41.62 2.07 -15.82
C PHE A 619 41.80 3.18 -14.78
N GLN A 620 41.21 4.36 -15.01
CA GLN A 620 41.26 5.47 -14.06
C GLN A 620 40.44 5.15 -12.81
N GLN A 621 39.17 4.75 -12.98
CA GLN A 621 38.32 4.41 -11.85
C GLN A 621 38.85 3.17 -11.09
N ALA A 622 39.42 2.21 -11.81
CA ALA A 622 40.11 1.07 -11.20
C ALA A 622 41.29 1.52 -10.33
N PHE A 623 42.15 2.40 -10.83
CA PHE A 623 43.30 2.93 -10.10
C PHE A 623 42.90 3.70 -8.83
N ASP A 624 41.91 4.59 -8.95
CA ASP A 624 41.43 5.40 -7.83
C ASP A 624 40.93 4.50 -6.69
N LEU A 625 40.18 3.44 -7.04
CA LEU A 625 39.74 2.44 -6.08
C LEU A 625 40.91 1.64 -5.49
N PHE A 626 41.84 1.13 -6.30
CA PHE A 626 42.99 0.38 -5.79
C PHE A 626 43.81 1.17 -4.76
N THR A 627 43.93 2.48 -4.96
CA THR A 627 44.69 3.38 -4.08
C THR A 627 44.01 3.59 -2.72
N GLY A 628 42.67 3.54 -2.68
CA GLY A 628 41.90 3.69 -1.44
C GLY A 628 41.83 2.43 -0.57
N ILE A 629 42.32 1.28 -1.05
CA ILE A 629 42.17 -0.01 -0.37
C ILE A 629 43.32 -0.25 0.61
N SER A 630 42.97 -0.61 1.85
CA SER A 630 43.90 -1.13 2.84
C SER A 630 43.64 -2.61 3.10
N ILE A 631 44.65 -3.46 2.86
CA ILE A 631 44.56 -4.90 3.10
C ILE A 631 45.46 -5.26 4.29
N PRO A 632 44.93 -5.85 5.37
CA PRO A 632 45.68 -6.10 6.61
C PRO A 632 46.66 -7.30 6.53
N GLN A 633 46.68 -8.06 5.43
CA GLN A 633 47.45 -9.31 5.31
C GLN A 633 48.78 -9.12 4.58
N ALA A 634 49.82 -9.78 5.10
CA ALA A 634 51.16 -9.79 4.49
C ALA A 634 51.38 -10.93 3.49
N TYR A 635 50.41 -11.83 3.33
CA TYR A 635 50.47 -12.98 2.43
C TYR A 635 49.17 -13.12 1.64
N GLY A 636 49.26 -13.64 0.41
CA GLY A 636 48.12 -13.85 -0.46
C GLY A 636 47.85 -12.59 -1.28
N ILE A 637 46.58 -12.25 -1.50
CA ILE A 637 46.23 -10.95 -2.06
C ILE A 637 46.50 -9.89 -0.99
N SER A 638 47.52 -9.07 -1.21
CA SER A 638 48.06 -8.10 -0.25
C SER A 638 48.57 -6.83 -0.97
N SER A 639 49.30 -5.95 -0.27
CA SER A 639 49.79 -4.68 -0.82
C SER A 639 50.58 -4.82 -2.13
N GLY A 640 51.39 -5.89 -2.28
CA GLY A 640 52.09 -6.14 -3.55
C GLY A 640 51.15 -6.44 -4.72
N THR A 641 50.00 -7.07 -4.45
CA THR A 641 48.95 -7.31 -5.44
C THR A 641 48.29 -6.00 -5.86
N LEU A 642 47.99 -5.10 -4.91
CA LEU A 642 47.46 -3.77 -5.21
C LEU A 642 48.44 -2.97 -6.10
N HIS A 643 49.72 -2.92 -5.72
CA HIS A 643 50.74 -2.25 -6.52
C HIS A 643 50.92 -2.83 -7.92
N PHE A 644 50.79 -4.15 -8.05
CA PHE A 644 50.81 -4.80 -9.36
C PHE A 644 49.65 -4.32 -10.24
N TYR A 645 48.42 -4.32 -9.72
CA TYR A 645 47.26 -3.82 -10.46
C TYR A 645 47.32 -2.32 -10.75
N GLN A 646 47.81 -1.50 -9.80
CA GLN A 646 48.08 -0.08 -10.03
C GLN A 646 49.08 0.13 -11.18
N GLY A 647 50.16 -0.65 -11.21
CA GLY A 647 51.13 -0.64 -12.30
C GLY A 647 50.50 -0.98 -13.66
N LEU A 648 49.61 -1.98 -13.69
CA LEU A 648 48.84 -2.31 -14.90
C LEU A 648 47.91 -1.17 -15.32
N CYS A 649 47.23 -0.50 -14.38
CA CYS A 649 46.40 0.67 -14.69
C CYS A 649 47.25 1.80 -15.31
N PHE A 650 48.36 2.16 -14.68
CA PHE A 650 49.26 3.20 -15.21
C PHE A 650 49.79 2.84 -16.60
N GLN A 651 50.16 1.59 -16.83
CA GLN A 651 50.59 1.12 -18.14
C GLN A 651 49.49 1.28 -19.19
N LYS A 652 48.23 0.97 -18.86
CA LYS A 652 47.08 1.15 -19.76
C LYS A 652 46.69 2.62 -19.98
N LEU A 653 47.00 3.48 -19.02
CA LEU A 653 46.86 4.94 -19.11
C LEU A 653 48.07 5.63 -19.78
N ASN A 654 49.06 4.87 -20.27
CA ASN A 654 50.30 5.36 -20.87
C ASN A 654 51.20 6.20 -19.92
N LEU A 655 51.11 5.97 -18.61
CA LEU A 655 51.91 6.61 -17.57
C LEU A 655 53.09 5.72 -17.18
N LYS A 656 54.14 5.73 -18.03
CA LYS A 656 55.25 4.77 -17.96
C LYS A 656 56.05 4.84 -16.66
N THR A 657 56.34 6.05 -16.17
CA THR A 657 57.18 6.26 -14.98
C THR A 657 56.48 5.74 -13.72
N GLU A 658 55.20 6.04 -13.60
CA GLU A 658 54.33 5.63 -12.51
C GLU A 658 54.10 4.11 -12.51
N ALA A 659 53.94 3.52 -13.70
CA ALA A 659 53.87 2.07 -13.88
C ALA A 659 55.14 1.38 -13.37
N VAL A 660 56.32 1.88 -13.76
CA VAL A 660 57.62 1.36 -13.30
C VAL A 660 57.75 1.42 -11.78
N ASN A 661 57.39 2.55 -11.16
CA ASN A 661 57.46 2.72 -9.71
C ASN A 661 56.49 1.78 -8.97
N SER A 662 55.29 1.57 -9.53
CA SER A 662 54.29 0.67 -8.96
C SER A 662 54.75 -0.79 -9.05
N PHE A 663 55.30 -1.23 -10.19
CA PHE A 663 55.84 -2.59 -10.31
C PHE A 663 57.04 -2.83 -9.38
N LYS A 664 57.95 -1.86 -9.21
CA LYS A 664 59.02 -1.95 -8.21
C LYS A 664 58.46 -2.10 -6.79
N SER A 665 57.40 -1.37 -6.47
CA SER A 665 56.72 -1.48 -5.17
C SER A 665 56.07 -2.86 -4.98
N ALA A 666 55.50 -3.45 -6.04
CA ALA A 666 54.99 -4.82 -6.01
C ALA A 666 56.08 -5.87 -5.75
N ILE A 667 57.26 -5.70 -6.36
CA ILE A 667 58.42 -6.61 -6.22
C ILE A 667 58.93 -6.67 -4.77
N ASN A 668 58.85 -5.55 -4.04
CA ASN A 668 59.24 -5.48 -2.62
C ASN A 668 58.31 -6.28 -1.67
N HIS A 669 57.25 -6.89 -2.19
CA HIS A 669 56.29 -7.70 -1.42
C HIS A 669 56.23 -9.15 -1.96
N PRO A 670 57.29 -9.96 -1.78
CA PRO A 670 57.45 -11.26 -2.44
C PRO A 670 56.40 -12.31 -2.06
N ALA A 671 55.72 -12.14 -0.93
CA ALA A 671 54.65 -13.03 -0.47
C ALA A 671 53.29 -12.79 -1.17
N SER A 672 53.14 -11.69 -1.90
CA SER A 672 51.87 -11.33 -2.55
C SER A 672 51.57 -12.25 -3.74
N THR A 673 50.32 -12.63 -3.90
CA THR A 673 49.84 -13.52 -4.96
C THR A 673 48.73 -12.87 -5.79
N LEU A 674 48.51 -13.39 -7.00
CA LEU A 674 47.35 -13.11 -7.83
C LEU A 674 46.32 -14.22 -7.68
N PHE A 675 45.07 -13.97 -8.05
CA PHE A 675 43.92 -14.89 -8.04
C PHE A 675 43.42 -15.36 -6.66
N GLY A 676 44.34 -15.64 -5.72
CA GLY A 676 44.05 -16.12 -4.38
C GLY A 676 45.32 -16.56 -3.66
N PRO A 677 45.22 -17.15 -2.46
CA PRO A 677 46.38 -17.40 -1.59
C PRO A 677 47.40 -18.43 -2.14
N SER A 678 46.96 -19.33 -3.02
CA SER A 678 47.81 -20.33 -3.69
C SER A 678 48.08 -19.98 -5.16
N GLY A 679 47.79 -18.75 -5.57
CA GLY A 679 48.04 -18.32 -6.94
C GLY A 679 49.50 -17.88 -7.19
N PRO A 680 49.87 -17.60 -8.45
CA PRO A 680 51.20 -17.14 -8.83
C PRO A 680 51.59 -15.86 -8.08
N ARG A 681 52.90 -15.71 -7.87
CA ARG A 681 53.47 -14.55 -7.18
C ARG A 681 53.33 -13.28 -8.02
N ALA A 682 52.74 -12.24 -7.44
CA ALA A 682 52.60 -10.93 -8.09
C ALA A 682 53.97 -10.36 -8.49
N LYS A 683 55.00 -10.63 -7.67
CA LYS A 683 56.41 -10.27 -7.94
C LYS A 683 56.88 -10.73 -9.32
N ILE A 684 56.70 -12.01 -9.67
CA ILE A 684 57.21 -12.58 -10.93
C ILE A 684 56.55 -11.89 -12.14
N TRP A 685 55.25 -11.61 -12.02
CA TRP A 685 54.50 -10.91 -13.05
C TRP A 685 54.91 -9.43 -13.14
N ALA A 686 55.17 -8.78 -12.02
CA ALA A 686 55.68 -7.40 -11.98
C ALA A 686 57.07 -7.29 -12.62
N GLU A 687 57.98 -8.24 -12.35
CA GLU A 687 59.30 -8.33 -13.00
C GLU A 687 59.17 -8.46 -14.52
N THR A 688 58.23 -9.30 -14.97
CA THR A 688 57.93 -9.49 -16.40
C THR A 688 57.39 -8.21 -17.05
N GLN A 689 56.46 -7.51 -16.40
CA GLN A 689 55.96 -6.23 -16.93
C GLN A 689 57.05 -5.15 -16.93
N LEU A 690 57.88 -5.12 -15.89
CA LEU A 690 58.99 -4.17 -15.80
C LEU A 690 59.98 -4.39 -16.95
N SER A 691 60.34 -5.65 -17.25
CA SER A 691 61.24 -5.93 -18.38
C SER A 691 60.68 -5.40 -19.69
N ILE A 692 59.38 -5.62 -19.95
CA ILE A 692 58.69 -5.14 -21.17
C ILE A 692 58.73 -3.61 -21.26
N LEU A 693 58.52 -2.91 -20.15
CA LEU A 693 58.53 -1.44 -20.12
C LEU A 693 59.94 -0.85 -20.22
N THR A 694 60.97 -1.56 -19.75
CA THR A 694 62.36 -1.08 -19.77
C THR A 694 63.14 -1.48 -21.02
N THR A 695 62.65 -2.44 -21.81
CA THR A 695 63.19 -2.70 -23.14
C THR A 695 62.96 -1.46 -24.04
N PRO A 696 64.02 -0.98 -24.74
CA PRO A 696 63.98 0.23 -25.53
C PRO A 696 63.02 0.16 -26.72
#